data_AF-A0A8J3T659-F1
#
_entry.id   AF-A0A8J3T659-F1
#
_cell.length_a   1.000
_cell.length_b   1.000
_cell.length_c   1.000
_cell.angle_alpha   90.00
_cell.angle_beta   90.00
_cell.angle_gamma   90.00
#
_symmetry.space_group_name_H-M   'P 1'
#
loop_
_entity.id
_entity.type
_entity.pdbx_description
1 polymer ?
#
loop_
_entity_poly.entity_id
_entity_poly.type
_entity_poly.pdbx_seq_one_letter_code
_entity_poly.pdbx_strand_id
1 'polypeptide(L)'
;MSAAAALLGPTAAANAAGTFDVALYGARSGDDLDDTAAFAAALNAAANAGGGTVRMSSGTYLVRPDRLSVGPGVTLYTSAGVLKPFEHGFSLLTVRGGGTVSGVTVDGQDMVVRGITVAVGATGVNLTGVKVRSIAQPRDPSATGYALNASQSPAGIHISGDANNVVLDQVTVDGVRATATASPNVQFTGAFEGASPTGGWRRHNANDYYLQENPRPSPWAWRAVTSPVRSGTQALRSELRIEDRPVYGGSRSEVLLNPESPREEHWYGFSILLPKGGDEDYGPDRSAEVVAQWHSSPDTWEQNESISPPLALYTVNGTWEIRRLWDHREWSSNASMAAAGQRETTSLGSYEADKGQWTDWAFHVRWGWLAEHRPLLEIYKNRQLVYRTTGPNTTNDVVGNYFKMGLYKWDWSDGRASDTTRRVIYHDEYRVDDASGSLDTVSPPVPPLPPGAWPYPVARGVLISSGPGQTIPRNVTIRASTFRNVGPKDDGDCVVIQGNGADAEPDANLTLFGNTFTGCAKRAVKIQVNGVTMISNRIDNPFLGTNPYVLRPAGIDTTDMFSAISVYGSRVKIASNQLSGVGSSYAAVDIGTGPGDPPLENVELTGNQIANGAASRLGPASLIRLHSAVRRLTVQNNVMQYGSWGMRCDVLPEQPVYSANTVSSVTTPYQGCLPAPAVGSANALSHLGGDPLTVTGTGFGATLEAFRAAQITAKVAGVSTAVTWVNDTTLRVTTPAGALGTQPSVTLARGGVTAPAVPAPGRYAATVTSPSATAVRLSGGVSVNLQGIGFRDSTGWVIRGAATVQLPRVATLTELSGVPAGVVVLGDTSAVVKLPPAPDTTGDGLPDPGAYTPAFTPAGGVPYLMPANVRFTYS
;
A
#
# COMPACT_ATOMS: atom_id res chain seq x y z
N MET A 1 -70.78 -31.67 13.89
CA MET A 1 -70.50 -32.79 12.96
C MET A 1 -69.25 -32.43 12.17
N SER A 2 -68.29 -33.38 12.16
CA SER A 2 -67.06 -33.49 11.37
C SER A 2 -66.13 -32.30 11.19
N ALA A 3 -65.06 -32.32 12.00
CA ALA A 3 -63.75 -31.81 11.65
C ALA A 3 -63.05 -32.82 10.71
N ALA A 4 -62.51 -32.34 9.59
CA ALA A 4 -61.65 -33.12 8.70
C ALA A 4 -60.19 -32.80 9.03
N ALA A 5 -59.47 -33.82 9.48
CA ALA A 5 -58.04 -33.79 9.78
C ALA A 5 -57.23 -33.75 8.47
N ALA A 6 -56.40 -32.72 8.31
CA ALA A 6 -55.24 -32.78 7.43
C ALA A 6 -54.06 -33.30 8.27
N LEU A 7 -53.52 -34.46 7.87
CA LEU A 7 -52.35 -35.07 8.49
C LEU A 7 -51.15 -34.11 8.39
N LEU A 8 -50.69 -33.63 9.55
CA LEU A 8 -49.32 -33.16 9.72
C LEU A 8 -48.40 -34.39 9.60
N GLY A 9 -47.63 -34.46 8.53
CA GLY A 9 -46.48 -35.37 8.48
C GLY A 9 -45.50 -35.01 9.61
N PRO A 10 -44.82 -35.98 10.23
CA PRO A 10 -43.91 -35.71 11.33
C PRO A 10 -42.81 -34.77 10.82
N THR A 11 -42.71 -33.59 11.44
CA THR A 11 -41.51 -32.77 11.41
C THR A 11 -40.35 -33.66 11.84
N ALA A 12 -39.44 -33.95 10.90
CA ALA A 12 -38.19 -34.63 11.21
C ALA A 12 -37.48 -33.81 12.29
N ALA A 13 -37.43 -34.38 13.49
CA ALA A 13 -36.61 -33.85 14.58
C ALA A 13 -35.18 -33.70 14.06
N ALA A 14 -34.57 -32.55 14.33
CA ALA A 14 -33.15 -32.33 14.11
C ALA A 14 -32.37 -33.43 14.85
N ASN A 15 -31.87 -34.42 14.12
CA ASN A 15 -30.97 -35.42 14.66
C ASN A 15 -29.71 -34.69 15.18
N ALA A 16 -29.27 -35.06 16.38
CA ALA A 16 -28.03 -34.54 16.96
C ALA A 16 -26.88 -34.74 15.97
N ALA A 17 -26.23 -33.63 15.58
CA ALA A 17 -25.11 -33.63 14.66
C ALA A 17 -23.98 -34.54 15.20
N GLY A 18 -23.70 -35.64 14.49
CA GLY A 18 -22.69 -36.61 14.89
C GLY A 18 -21.26 -36.07 14.76
N THR A 19 -20.32 -36.67 15.51
CA THR A 19 -18.87 -36.44 15.31
C THR A 19 -18.30 -37.57 14.44
N PHE A 20 -17.57 -37.19 13.40
CA PHE A 20 -16.97 -38.10 12.41
C PHE A 20 -15.46 -37.90 12.44
N ASP A 21 -14.75 -38.72 13.23
CA ASP A 21 -13.30 -38.61 13.36
C ASP A 21 -12.59 -39.28 12.17
N VAL A 22 -11.76 -38.53 11.44
CA VAL A 22 -11.05 -39.04 10.24
C VAL A 22 -10.16 -40.25 10.53
N ALA A 23 -9.69 -40.42 11.78
CA ALA A 23 -8.92 -41.60 12.18
C ALA A 23 -9.75 -42.90 12.12
N LEU A 24 -11.06 -42.82 12.39
CA LEU A 24 -11.98 -43.96 12.26
C LEU A 24 -12.22 -44.35 10.80
N TYR A 25 -11.91 -43.44 9.87
CA TYR A 25 -11.96 -43.66 8.43
C TYR A 25 -10.59 -44.00 7.84
N GLY A 26 -9.56 -44.16 8.68
CA GLY A 26 -8.23 -44.62 8.29
C GLY A 26 -7.17 -43.54 8.12
N ALA A 27 -7.48 -42.27 8.38
CA ALA A 27 -6.49 -41.19 8.31
C ALA A 27 -5.47 -41.30 9.44
N ARG A 28 -4.20 -40.99 9.15
CA ARG A 28 -3.10 -41.06 10.13
C ARG A 28 -2.19 -39.86 9.98
N SER A 29 -2.12 -39.04 11.01
CA SER A 29 -1.25 -37.87 10.96
C SER A 29 0.23 -38.27 10.97
N GLY A 30 1.02 -37.70 10.06
CA GLY A 30 2.49 -37.72 10.09
C GLY A 30 3.13 -39.04 9.65
N ASP A 31 2.40 -39.90 8.95
CA ASP A 31 2.95 -41.12 8.35
C ASP A 31 3.36 -40.94 6.87
N ASP A 32 3.26 -39.71 6.36
CA ASP A 32 3.58 -39.30 4.99
C ASP A 32 2.80 -40.08 3.90
N LEU A 33 1.63 -40.65 4.26
CA LEU A 33 0.73 -41.32 3.32
C LEU A 33 -0.45 -40.43 2.90
N ASP A 34 -1.10 -40.82 1.81
CA ASP A 34 -2.27 -40.13 1.25
C ASP A 34 -3.55 -40.42 2.06
N ASP A 35 -4.03 -39.44 2.82
CA ASP A 35 -5.23 -39.50 3.66
C ASP A 35 -6.53 -39.14 2.92
N THR A 36 -6.47 -38.84 1.62
CA THR A 36 -7.61 -38.27 0.86
C THR A 36 -8.89 -39.10 1.00
N ALA A 37 -8.78 -40.41 0.87
CA ALA A 37 -9.93 -41.32 0.91
C ALA A 37 -10.60 -41.31 2.29
N ALA A 38 -9.82 -41.23 3.37
CA ALA A 38 -10.32 -41.21 4.73
C ALA A 38 -11.06 -39.90 5.04
N PHE A 39 -10.49 -38.75 4.65
CA PHE A 39 -11.17 -37.46 4.76
C PHE A 39 -12.45 -37.40 3.95
N ALA A 40 -12.42 -37.85 2.69
CA ALA A 40 -13.59 -37.88 1.84
C ALA A 40 -14.70 -38.77 2.43
N ALA A 41 -14.34 -39.94 2.98
CA ALA A 41 -15.30 -40.83 3.64
C ALA A 41 -15.95 -40.20 4.87
N ALA A 42 -15.17 -39.53 5.73
CA ALA A 42 -15.69 -38.84 6.92
C ALA A 42 -16.62 -37.66 6.55
N LEU A 43 -16.21 -36.84 5.57
CA LEU A 43 -17.02 -35.73 5.05
C LEU A 43 -18.34 -36.19 4.43
N ASN A 44 -18.29 -37.27 3.64
CA ASN A 44 -19.49 -37.87 3.05
C ASN A 44 -20.39 -38.49 4.11
N ALA A 45 -19.84 -39.14 5.13
CA ALA A 45 -20.62 -39.71 6.24
C ALA A 45 -21.36 -38.61 7.02
N ALA A 46 -20.68 -37.49 7.32
CA ALA A 46 -21.31 -36.33 7.96
C ALA A 46 -22.42 -35.73 7.08
N ALA A 47 -22.17 -35.55 5.79
CA ALA A 47 -23.18 -35.05 4.86
C ALA A 47 -24.41 -35.97 4.77
N ASN A 48 -24.19 -37.28 4.66
CA ASN A 48 -25.26 -38.29 4.60
C ASN A 48 -26.07 -38.37 5.90
N ALA A 49 -25.49 -38.00 7.04
CA ALA A 49 -26.18 -37.88 8.32
C ALA A 49 -27.01 -36.58 8.46
N GLY A 50 -27.03 -35.73 7.43
CA GLY A 50 -27.71 -34.43 7.46
C GLY A 50 -26.86 -33.30 8.07
N GLY A 51 -25.57 -33.54 8.27
CA GLY A 51 -24.64 -32.61 8.91
C GLY A 51 -23.82 -33.26 10.02
N GLY A 52 -22.88 -32.53 10.59
CA GLY A 52 -21.99 -33.08 11.61
C GLY A 52 -20.66 -32.36 11.70
N THR A 53 -19.87 -32.73 12.71
CA THR A 53 -18.49 -32.27 12.85
C THR A 53 -17.54 -33.37 12.40
N VAL A 54 -16.82 -33.14 11.30
CA VAL A 54 -15.67 -33.95 10.91
C VAL A 54 -14.46 -33.46 11.70
N ARG A 55 -13.94 -34.33 12.57
CA ARG A 55 -12.81 -34.01 13.46
C ARG A 55 -11.54 -34.62 12.91
N MET A 56 -10.46 -33.84 12.90
CA MET A 56 -9.10 -34.34 12.72
C MET A 56 -8.24 -34.01 13.95
N SER A 57 -7.40 -34.95 14.37
CA SER A 57 -6.46 -34.74 15.48
C SER A 57 -5.33 -33.78 15.09
N SER A 58 -4.52 -33.37 16.06
CA SER A 58 -3.31 -32.59 15.78
C SER A 58 -2.33 -33.40 14.96
N GLY A 59 -1.63 -32.74 14.03
CA GLY A 59 -0.64 -33.37 13.17
C GLY A 59 -0.85 -33.03 11.70
N THR A 60 0.02 -33.56 10.85
CA THR A 60 0.04 -33.29 9.42
C THR A 60 -0.64 -34.42 8.65
N TYR A 61 -1.52 -34.08 7.73
CA TYR A 61 -2.22 -35.03 6.86
C TYR A 61 -1.96 -34.63 5.40
N LEU A 62 -1.63 -35.60 4.55
CA LEU A 62 -1.39 -35.35 3.14
C LEU A 62 -2.66 -35.68 2.35
N VAL A 63 -3.15 -34.74 1.57
CA VAL A 63 -4.39 -34.89 0.81
C VAL A 63 -4.17 -34.43 -0.63
N ARG A 64 -4.80 -35.10 -1.59
CA ARG A 64 -4.75 -34.73 -3.00
C ARG A 64 -5.59 -33.48 -3.23
N PRO A 65 -5.02 -32.45 -3.89
CA PRO A 65 -5.80 -31.29 -4.31
C PRO A 65 -7.01 -31.67 -5.14
N ASP A 66 -8.04 -30.83 -5.11
CA ASP A 66 -9.29 -30.93 -5.86
C ASP A 66 -10.17 -32.15 -5.51
N ARG A 67 -9.82 -32.88 -4.43
CA ARG A 67 -10.57 -34.07 -3.97
C ARG A 67 -11.39 -33.86 -2.70
N LEU A 68 -11.12 -32.81 -1.92
CA LEU A 68 -11.82 -32.58 -0.64
C LEU A 68 -12.84 -31.45 -0.71
N SER A 69 -14.05 -31.72 -0.20
CA SER A 69 -15.13 -30.74 -0.14
C SER A 69 -15.89 -30.77 1.18
N VAL A 70 -16.05 -29.61 1.82
CA VAL A 70 -16.93 -29.43 2.98
C VAL A 70 -18.29 -28.92 2.50
N GLY A 71 -19.33 -29.72 2.74
CA GLY A 71 -20.69 -29.48 2.25
C GLY A 71 -21.64 -28.84 3.27
N PRO A 72 -22.92 -28.70 2.91
CA PRO A 72 -23.95 -28.11 3.76
C PRO A 72 -24.08 -28.82 5.11
N GLY A 73 -24.12 -28.06 6.21
CA GLY A 73 -24.32 -28.59 7.56
C GLY A 73 -23.10 -29.36 8.12
N VAL A 74 -21.99 -29.43 7.37
CA VAL A 74 -20.77 -30.10 7.78
C VAL A 74 -19.75 -29.08 8.27
N THR A 75 -19.15 -29.36 9.43
CA THR A 75 -18.03 -28.60 10.00
C THR A 75 -16.77 -29.44 9.97
N LEU A 76 -15.72 -28.99 9.27
CA LEU A 76 -14.37 -29.55 9.42
C LEU A 76 -13.66 -28.82 10.56
N TYR A 77 -13.25 -29.55 11.61
CA TYR A 77 -12.71 -28.96 12.84
C TYR A 77 -11.42 -29.64 13.31
N THR A 78 -10.50 -28.82 13.82
CA THR A 78 -9.34 -29.25 14.59
C THR A 78 -8.85 -28.15 15.52
N SER A 79 -8.07 -28.52 16.54
CA SER A 79 -7.34 -27.56 17.39
C SER A 79 -5.93 -27.24 16.89
N ALA A 80 -5.30 -28.15 16.14
CA ALA A 80 -3.91 -28.00 15.67
C ALA A 80 -3.55 -28.93 14.49
N GLY A 81 -4.52 -29.29 13.65
CA GLY A 81 -4.34 -30.11 12.46
C GLY A 81 -3.88 -29.29 11.25
N VAL A 82 -3.02 -29.90 10.42
CA VAL A 82 -2.48 -29.32 9.19
C VAL A 82 -2.82 -30.22 8.01
N LEU A 83 -3.46 -29.64 6.98
CA LEU A 83 -3.62 -30.25 5.67
C LEU A 83 -2.50 -29.77 4.74
N LYS A 84 -1.84 -30.71 4.08
CA LYS A 84 -0.83 -30.45 3.04
C LYS A 84 -1.16 -31.19 1.75
N PRO A 85 -0.74 -30.69 0.58
CA PRO A 85 -0.87 -31.42 -0.67
C PRO A 85 0.00 -32.68 -0.67
N PHE A 86 -0.58 -33.81 -1.06
CA PHE A 86 0.18 -35.04 -1.39
C PHE A 86 0.90 -34.92 -2.75
N GLU A 87 0.35 -34.11 -3.66
CA GLU A 87 0.86 -33.85 -5.01
C GLU A 87 0.52 -32.43 -5.45
N HIS A 88 1.13 -31.96 -6.54
CA HIS A 88 0.78 -30.66 -7.14
C HIS A 88 -0.68 -30.64 -7.59
N GLY A 89 -1.33 -29.48 -7.47
CA GLY A 89 -2.70 -29.35 -7.97
C GLY A 89 -3.26 -27.94 -7.83
N PHE A 90 -4.57 -27.81 -8.01
CA PHE A 90 -5.17 -26.48 -8.10
C PHE A 90 -5.67 -25.97 -6.75
N SER A 91 -6.65 -26.64 -6.12
CA SER A 91 -7.23 -26.20 -4.84
C SER A 91 -7.09 -27.27 -3.77
N LEU A 92 -6.50 -26.97 -2.61
CA LEU A 92 -6.34 -27.98 -1.55
C LEU A 92 -7.68 -28.34 -0.88
N LEU A 93 -8.53 -27.34 -0.61
CA LEU A 93 -9.84 -27.54 0.02
C LEU A 93 -10.94 -26.73 -0.69
N THR A 94 -12.07 -27.37 -0.97
CA THR A 94 -13.28 -26.68 -1.47
C THR A 94 -14.36 -26.59 -0.39
N VAL A 95 -14.97 -25.42 -0.20
CA VAL A 95 -16.11 -25.24 0.72
C VAL A 95 -17.36 -24.86 -0.08
N ARG A 96 -18.42 -25.65 0.06
CA ARG A 96 -19.72 -25.45 -0.59
C ARG A 96 -20.69 -24.77 0.36
N GLY A 97 -21.85 -24.34 -0.15
CA GLY A 97 -22.85 -23.63 0.65
C GLY A 97 -23.22 -24.37 1.94
N GLY A 98 -23.34 -23.64 3.05
CA GLY A 98 -23.61 -24.17 4.39
C GLY A 98 -22.44 -24.88 5.06
N GLY A 99 -21.27 -24.96 4.44
CA GLY A 99 -20.08 -25.59 4.99
C GLY A 99 -19.31 -24.68 5.96
N THR A 100 -18.72 -25.28 6.99
CA THR A 100 -17.88 -24.57 7.98
C THR A 100 -16.50 -25.21 8.11
N VAL A 101 -15.45 -24.39 8.19
CA VAL A 101 -14.08 -24.84 8.48
C VAL A 101 -13.56 -24.07 9.67
N SER A 102 -13.07 -24.76 10.70
CA SER A 102 -12.65 -24.14 11.95
C SER A 102 -11.32 -24.68 12.47
N GLY A 103 -10.36 -23.78 12.72
CA GLY A 103 -9.06 -24.08 13.35
C GLY A 103 -8.04 -24.84 12.46
N VAL A 104 -8.41 -25.18 11.22
CA VAL A 104 -7.56 -25.93 10.29
C VAL A 104 -6.43 -25.06 9.75
N THR A 105 -5.22 -25.61 9.69
CA THR A 105 -4.13 -25.03 8.88
C THR A 105 -4.10 -25.70 7.51
N VAL A 106 -4.19 -24.93 6.45
CA VAL A 106 -4.05 -25.32 5.05
C VAL A 106 -2.68 -24.82 4.59
N ASP A 107 -1.71 -25.72 4.49
CA ASP A 107 -0.34 -25.41 4.10
C ASP A 107 -0.11 -25.95 2.68
N GLY A 108 -0.08 -25.04 1.71
CA GLY A 108 0.02 -25.41 0.31
C GLY A 108 1.39 -25.86 -0.15
N GLN A 109 2.44 -25.75 0.68
CA GLN A 109 3.83 -26.15 0.35
C GLN A 109 4.36 -25.57 -0.98
N ASP A 110 3.78 -24.46 -1.46
CA ASP A 110 4.01 -23.90 -2.80
C ASP A 110 3.67 -24.87 -3.96
N MET A 111 2.89 -25.91 -3.68
CA MET A 111 2.46 -26.96 -4.61
C MET A 111 1.03 -26.75 -5.14
N VAL A 112 0.26 -25.82 -4.55
CA VAL A 112 -1.12 -25.52 -4.96
C VAL A 112 -1.34 -24.04 -5.27
N VAL A 113 -2.16 -23.80 -6.28
CA VAL A 113 -2.55 -22.44 -6.71
C VAL A 113 -3.57 -21.83 -5.74
N ARG A 114 -4.40 -22.64 -5.09
CA ARG A 114 -5.42 -22.21 -4.13
C ARG A 114 -5.34 -23.00 -2.85
N GLY A 115 -5.30 -22.31 -1.72
CA GLY A 115 -5.46 -22.96 -0.42
C GLY A 115 -6.90 -23.42 -0.23
N ILE A 116 -7.83 -22.46 -0.17
CA ILE A 116 -9.26 -22.72 -0.01
C ILE A 116 -10.06 -22.06 -1.14
N THR A 117 -10.96 -22.81 -1.77
CA THR A 117 -11.94 -22.29 -2.72
C THR A 117 -13.35 -22.36 -2.11
N VAL A 118 -14.01 -21.22 -1.96
CA VAL A 118 -15.47 -21.16 -1.76
C VAL A 118 -16.13 -21.28 -3.14
N ALA A 119 -16.97 -22.30 -3.28
CA ALA A 119 -17.57 -22.67 -4.56
C ALA A 119 -18.49 -21.57 -5.12
N VAL A 120 -18.66 -21.57 -6.44
CA VAL A 120 -19.63 -20.70 -7.14
C VAL A 120 -21.02 -20.89 -6.55
N GLY A 121 -21.73 -19.79 -6.30
CA GLY A 121 -23.09 -19.81 -5.74
C GLY A 121 -23.19 -20.29 -4.27
N ALA A 122 -22.07 -20.56 -3.60
CA ALA A 122 -22.10 -21.03 -2.22
C ALA A 122 -22.70 -19.96 -1.29
N THR A 123 -23.72 -20.34 -0.53
CA THR A 123 -24.36 -19.46 0.45
C THR A 123 -24.12 -19.94 1.88
N GLY A 124 -23.82 -19.05 2.82
CA GLY A 124 -23.72 -19.39 4.24
C GLY A 124 -22.46 -20.18 4.59
N VAL A 125 -21.30 -19.73 4.11
CA VAL A 125 -20.00 -20.37 4.37
C VAL A 125 -19.27 -19.65 5.50
N ASN A 126 -18.72 -20.42 6.45
CA ASN A 126 -17.97 -19.87 7.59
C ASN A 126 -16.55 -20.45 7.66
N LEU A 127 -15.54 -19.58 7.66
CA LEU A 127 -14.14 -19.93 7.91
C LEU A 127 -13.70 -19.23 9.21
N THR A 128 -13.39 -19.99 10.26
CA THR A 128 -13.09 -19.43 11.59
C THR A 128 -11.76 -19.93 12.12
N GLY A 129 -10.83 -19.04 12.49
CA GLY A 129 -9.53 -19.44 13.04
C GLY A 129 -8.67 -20.26 12.06
N VAL A 130 -8.97 -20.19 10.76
CA VAL A 130 -8.28 -20.93 9.70
C VAL A 130 -6.96 -20.25 9.35
N LYS A 131 -5.90 -21.03 9.15
CA LYS A 131 -4.62 -20.53 8.67
C LYS A 131 -4.36 -21.06 7.27
N VAL A 132 -4.06 -20.19 6.31
CA VAL A 132 -3.67 -20.59 4.95
C VAL A 132 -2.27 -20.07 4.67
N ARG A 133 -1.35 -20.93 4.23
CA ARG A 133 0.02 -20.51 3.95
C ARG A 133 0.68 -21.23 2.79
N SER A 134 1.80 -20.67 2.31
CA SER A 134 2.68 -21.27 1.30
C SER A 134 1.91 -21.64 0.04
N ILE A 135 1.28 -20.64 -0.56
CA ILE A 135 0.49 -20.80 -1.79
C ILE A 135 1.28 -20.18 -2.94
N ALA A 136 1.51 -20.97 -3.99
CA ALA A 136 2.26 -20.53 -5.16
C ALA A 136 1.80 -21.23 -6.43
N GLN A 137 2.19 -20.67 -7.57
CA GLN A 137 2.00 -21.35 -8.85
C GLN A 137 3.07 -22.44 -9.03
N PRO A 138 2.71 -23.65 -9.48
CA PRO A 138 3.67 -24.71 -9.78
C PRO A 138 4.73 -24.23 -10.77
N ARG A 139 6.00 -24.51 -10.48
CA ARG A 139 7.15 -24.11 -11.32
C ARG A 139 7.43 -25.09 -12.45
N ASP A 140 6.79 -26.27 -12.45
CA ASP A 140 6.93 -27.29 -13.47
C ASP A 140 5.76 -27.21 -14.49
N PRO A 141 6.02 -26.82 -15.76
CA PRO A 141 5.01 -26.77 -16.81
C PRO A 141 4.38 -28.14 -17.15
N SER A 142 4.99 -29.24 -16.71
CA SER A 142 4.55 -30.62 -16.96
C SER A 142 3.77 -31.26 -15.80
N ALA A 143 3.58 -30.55 -14.68
CA ALA A 143 2.77 -31.03 -13.57
C ALA A 143 1.33 -31.30 -14.03
N THR A 144 0.89 -32.56 -13.92
CA THR A 144 -0.46 -33.01 -14.28
C THR A 144 -1.53 -32.21 -13.52
N GLY A 145 -2.56 -31.74 -14.22
CA GLY A 145 -3.65 -30.94 -13.64
C GLY A 145 -3.51 -29.43 -13.80
N TYR A 146 -2.38 -28.97 -14.36
CA TYR A 146 -2.15 -27.57 -14.69
C TYR A 146 -2.47 -27.29 -16.17
N ALA A 147 -3.43 -26.40 -16.43
CA ALA A 147 -3.54 -25.78 -17.74
C ALA A 147 -2.68 -24.51 -17.73
N LEU A 148 -1.68 -24.44 -18.61
CA LEU A 148 -0.84 -23.26 -18.89
C LEU A 148 -1.64 -22.06 -19.46
N ASN A 149 -2.89 -21.85 -19.04
CA ASN A 149 -3.59 -20.61 -19.34
C ASN A 149 -3.23 -19.55 -18.30
N ALA A 150 -2.81 -18.39 -18.79
CA ALA A 150 -2.26 -17.25 -18.03
C ALA A 150 -3.28 -16.54 -17.12
N SER A 151 -4.32 -17.23 -16.67
CA SER A 151 -5.49 -16.69 -15.96
C SER A 151 -5.62 -17.19 -14.51
N GLN A 152 -4.72 -18.04 -14.03
CA GLN A 152 -4.82 -18.64 -12.70
C GLN A 152 -3.78 -18.04 -11.74
N SER A 153 -4.17 -17.01 -10.99
CA SER A 153 -3.32 -16.39 -9.97
C SER A 153 -3.34 -17.18 -8.65
N PRO A 154 -2.19 -17.42 -8.01
CA PRO A 154 -2.12 -17.92 -6.63
C PRO A 154 -3.01 -17.14 -5.69
N ALA A 155 -3.87 -17.86 -4.96
CA ALA A 155 -4.80 -17.29 -4.00
C ALA A 155 -4.83 -18.09 -2.70
N GLY A 156 -4.60 -17.44 -1.56
CA GLY A 156 -4.82 -18.07 -0.25
C GLY A 156 -6.24 -18.60 -0.13
N ILE A 157 -7.20 -17.68 -0.26
CA ILE A 157 -8.62 -18.00 -0.29
C ILE A 157 -9.24 -17.38 -1.54
N HIS A 158 -9.98 -18.17 -2.30
CA HIS A 158 -10.79 -17.67 -3.41
C HIS A 158 -12.28 -17.79 -3.09
N ILE A 159 -13.00 -16.67 -3.14
CA ILE A 159 -14.47 -16.62 -3.07
C ILE A 159 -15.00 -16.40 -4.48
N SER A 160 -15.58 -17.45 -5.04
CA SER A 160 -16.06 -17.49 -6.42
C SER A 160 -17.40 -16.79 -6.58
N GLY A 161 -17.71 -16.35 -7.80
CA GLY A 161 -18.92 -15.61 -8.16
C GLY A 161 -20.23 -16.25 -7.69
N ASP A 162 -21.27 -15.42 -7.59
CA ASP A 162 -22.60 -15.73 -7.07
C ASP A 162 -22.65 -16.21 -5.61
N ALA A 163 -21.50 -16.33 -4.93
CA ALA A 163 -21.48 -16.65 -3.51
C ALA A 163 -22.16 -15.55 -2.68
N ASN A 164 -22.76 -15.94 -1.56
CA ASN A 164 -23.53 -15.05 -0.72
C ASN A 164 -23.35 -15.39 0.76
N ASN A 165 -23.31 -14.40 1.65
CA ASN A 165 -23.23 -14.63 3.10
C ASN A 165 -22.03 -15.52 3.47
N VAL A 166 -20.83 -15.04 3.18
CA VAL A 166 -19.57 -15.74 3.47
C VAL A 166 -18.83 -14.99 4.58
N VAL A 167 -18.39 -15.70 5.61
CA VAL A 167 -17.69 -15.11 6.76
C VAL A 167 -16.28 -15.68 6.88
N LEU A 168 -15.30 -14.78 6.90
CA LEU A 168 -13.91 -15.06 7.26
C LEU A 168 -13.65 -14.38 8.61
N ASP A 169 -13.48 -15.18 9.66
CA ASP A 169 -13.34 -14.70 11.03
C ASP A 169 -12.05 -15.23 11.65
N GLN A 170 -11.19 -14.35 12.14
CA GLN A 170 -9.89 -14.74 12.73
C GLN A 170 -9.03 -15.61 11.79
N VAL A 171 -9.12 -15.37 10.48
CA VAL A 171 -8.35 -16.09 9.47
C VAL A 171 -6.94 -15.51 9.40
N THR A 172 -5.93 -16.35 9.20
CA THR A 172 -4.57 -15.91 8.83
C THR A 172 -4.26 -16.37 7.42
N VAL A 173 -3.85 -15.46 6.53
CA VAL A 173 -3.25 -15.80 5.24
C VAL A 173 -1.81 -15.30 5.22
N ASP A 174 -0.87 -16.18 4.93
CA ASP A 174 0.57 -15.91 5.02
C ASP A 174 1.37 -16.54 3.87
N GLY A 175 2.12 -15.75 3.12
CA GLY A 175 3.02 -16.32 2.11
C GLY A 175 2.28 -16.80 0.86
N VAL A 176 1.58 -15.90 0.17
CA VAL A 176 1.04 -16.16 -1.17
C VAL A 176 1.93 -15.48 -2.20
N ARG A 177 2.49 -16.27 -3.12
CA ARG A 177 3.60 -15.84 -3.98
C ARG A 177 3.35 -16.23 -5.43
N ALA A 178 3.54 -15.30 -6.34
CA ALA A 178 3.85 -15.65 -7.72
C ALA A 178 5.37 -15.84 -7.86
N THR A 179 5.80 -16.70 -8.79
CA THR A 179 7.17 -17.27 -8.94
C THR A 179 8.27 -16.27 -9.30
N ALA A 180 8.15 -15.03 -8.85
CA ALA A 180 9.03 -13.94 -9.17
C ALA A 180 9.55 -13.19 -7.91
N THR A 181 8.95 -13.29 -6.72
CA THR A 181 9.38 -12.43 -5.59
C THR A 181 10.20 -13.10 -4.50
N ALA A 182 11.29 -12.43 -4.14
CA ALA A 182 11.90 -12.47 -2.82
C ALA A 182 10.96 -11.89 -1.75
N SER A 183 11.11 -12.33 -0.51
CA SER A 183 10.29 -11.91 0.65
C SER A 183 10.58 -10.48 1.12
N PRO A 184 9.59 -9.78 1.71
CA PRO A 184 9.79 -8.53 2.44
C PRO A 184 10.83 -8.59 3.56
N ASN A 185 11.02 -9.78 4.14
CA ASN A 185 11.68 -9.99 5.43
C ASN A 185 13.13 -10.45 5.29
N VAL A 186 13.65 -10.54 4.05
CA VAL A 186 15.07 -10.86 3.81
C VAL A 186 15.94 -9.81 4.48
N GLN A 187 16.59 -10.20 5.57
CA GLN A 187 17.43 -9.34 6.41
C GLN A 187 18.74 -8.97 5.73
N PHE A 188 19.25 -9.85 4.86
CA PHE A 188 20.46 -9.60 4.07
C PHE A 188 20.48 -10.41 2.77
N THR A 189 20.96 -9.79 1.71
CA THR A 189 21.24 -10.42 0.41
C THR A 189 22.72 -10.25 0.05
N GLY A 190 23.40 -11.35 -0.22
CA GLY A 190 24.77 -11.38 -0.74
C GLY A 190 24.80 -12.00 -2.13
N ALA A 191 24.35 -11.26 -3.14
CA ALA A 191 24.30 -11.72 -4.54
C ALA A 191 25.60 -11.48 -5.33
N PHE A 192 26.65 -10.96 -4.69
CA PHE A 192 27.95 -10.68 -5.32
C PHE A 192 27.92 -9.74 -6.53
N GLU A 193 26.96 -8.81 -6.56
CA GLU A 193 26.75 -7.88 -7.67
C GLU A 193 27.42 -6.51 -7.47
N GLY A 194 27.72 -5.86 -8.60
CA GLY A 194 28.06 -4.44 -8.66
C GLY A 194 29.54 -4.12 -8.45
N ALA A 195 29.85 -2.83 -8.23
CA ALA A 195 31.24 -2.35 -8.13
C ALA A 195 31.96 -2.83 -6.85
N SER A 196 31.22 -3.28 -5.83
CA SER A 196 31.76 -3.90 -4.62
C SER A 196 31.04 -5.22 -4.33
N PRO A 197 31.35 -6.31 -5.06
CA PRO A 197 30.69 -7.61 -4.94
C PRO A 197 30.68 -8.22 -3.54
N THR A 198 31.64 -7.85 -2.69
CA THR A 198 31.74 -8.33 -1.31
C THR A 198 31.29 -7.28 -0.29
N GLY A 199 30.61 -6.21 -0.73
CA GLY A 199 30.03 -5.21 0.16
C GLY A 199 29.08 -5.87 1.16
N GLY A 200 29.29 -5.63 2.46
CA GLY A 200 28.52 -6.28 3.54
C GLY A 200 29.12 -7.58 4.07
N TRP A 201 30.07 -8.20 3.35
CA TRP A 201 30.82 -9.37 3.83
C TRP A 201 32.14 -8.95 4.48
N ARG A 202 32.49 -9.56 5.60
CA ARG A 202 33.88 -9.57 6.10
C ARG A 202 34.63 -10.73 5.43
N ARG A 203 35.97 -10.69 5.45
CA ARG A 203 36.83 -11.70 4.80
C ARG A 203 37.66 -12.45 5.83
N HIS A 204 37.80 -13.76 5.63
CA HIS A 204 38.69 -14.63 6.41
C HIS A 204 39.58 -15.41 5.44
N ASN A 205 40.81 -14.94 5.24
CA ASN A 205 41.80 -15.54 4.35
C ASN A 205 43.17 -15.65 5.03
N ALA A 206 44.09 -16.35 4.36
CA ALA A 206 45.46 -16.62 4.77
C ALA A 206 46.31 -15.41 5.23
N ASN A 207 45.91 -14.16 4.96
CA ASN A 207 46.75 -12.97 5.18
C ASN A 207 46.06 -11.76 5.88
N ASP A 208 44.82 -11.86 6.37
CA ASP A 208 44.08 -10.68 6.87
C ASP A 208 44.28 -10.33 8.36
N TYR A 209 44.90 -11.20 9.18
CA TYR A 209 44.87 -11.01 10.65
C TYR A 209 46.14 -10.40 11.29
N TYR A 210 47.26 -10.29 10.57
CA TYR A 210 48.47 -9.66 11.10
C TYR A 210 48.75 -8.33 10.39
N LEU A 211 48.26 -7.24 10.99
CA LEU A 211 48.81 -5.90 10.78
C LEU A 211 50.25 -5.86 11.31
N GLN A 212 51.20 -6.29 10.49
CA GLN A 212 52.58 -5.80 10.40
C GLN A 212 53.28 -6.58 9.26
N GLU A 213 53.63 -5.88 8.18
CA GLU A 213 54.37 -6.35 6.99
C GLU A 213 53.57 -7.04 5.85
N ASN A 214 52.68 -6.29 5.21
CA ASN A 214 52.32 -6.36 3.77
C ASN A 214 52.50 -7.71 3.02
N PRO A 215 51.61 -8.72 3.22
CA PRO A 215 51.33 -9.71 2.20
C PRO A 215 49.91 -9.49 1.67
N ARG A 216 49.78 -9.20 0.37
CA ARG A 216 48.47 -9.17 -0.30
C ARG A 216 47.81 -10.55 -0.12
N PRO A 217 46.47 -10.64 0.03
CA PRO A 217 45.77 -11.92 -0.07
C PRO A 217 46.21 -12.63 -1.35
N SER A 218 46.38 -13.95 -1.31
CA SER A 218 46.61 -14.74 -2.51
C SER A 218 45.60 -14.29 -3.58
N PRO A 219 46.04 -13.71 -4.73
CA PRO A 219 45.13 -13.03 -5.66
C PRO A 219 44.05 -13.93 -6.27
N TRP A 220 44.15 -15.25 -6.07
CA TRP A 220 43.19 -16.25 -6.49
C TRP A 220 42.14 -16.58 -5.44
N ALA A 221 42.39 -16.31 -4.15
CA ALA A 221 41.54 -16.76 -3.04
C ALA A 221 40.08 -16.36 -3.23
N TRP A 222 39.84 -15.15 -3.73
CA TRP A 222 38.52 -14.58 -3.97
C TRP A 222 38.47 -13.76 -5.24
N ARG A 223 37.51 -14.08 -6.10
CA ARG A 223 37.24 -13.28 -7.28
C ARG A 223 35.73 -13.21 -7.52
N ALA A 224 35.23 -12.02 -7.80
CA ALA A 224 33.95 -11.92 -8.51
C ALA A 224 34.19 -12.32 -9.96
N VAL A 225 33.38 -13.22 -10.48
CA VAL A 225 33.44 -13.71 -11.86
C VAL A 225 32.12 -13.43 -12.56
N THR A 226 32.16 -13.26 -13.88
CA THR A 226 30.94 -13.09 -14.71
C THR A 226 30.46 -14.39 -15.36
N SER A 227 31.19 -15.48 -15.14
CA SER A 227 30.81 -16.83 -15.55
C SER A 227 31.64 -17.86 -14.75
N PRO A 228 31.01 -18.92 -14.20
CA PRO A 228 29.56 -19.15 -14.13
C PRO A 228 28.87 -18.19 -13.14
N VAL A 229 27.58 -17.91 -13.37
CA VAL A 229 26.72 -17.08 -12.53
C VAL A 229 25.37 -17.78 -12.35
N ARG A 230 24.81 -17.80 -11.14
CA ARG A 230 23.51 -18.45 -10.88
C ARG A 230 22.36 -17.53 -11.26
N SER A 231 22.52 -16.23 -10.97
CA SER A 231 21.53 -15.18 -11.12
C SER A 231 22.25 -13.83 -11.20
N GLY A 232 21.72 -12.86 -11.93
CA GLY A 232 22.39 -11.57 -12.11
C GLY A 232 23.57 -11.62 -13.09
N THR A 233 24.67 -10.94 -12.76
CA THR A 233 25.84 -10.73 -13.64
C THR A 233 27.15 -11.18 -13.04
N GLN A 234 27.21 -11.46 -11.73
CA GLN A 234 28.44 -11.83 -11.04
C GLN A 234 28.20 -12.91 -9.99
N ALA A 235 29.20 -13.75 -9.76
CA ALA A 235 29.21 -14.73 -8.67
C ALA A 235 30.56 -14.73 -7.95
N LEU A 236 30.61 -15.32 -6.75
CA LEU A 236 31.84 -15.47 -5.99
C LEU A 236 32.56 -16.75 -6.40
N ARG A 237 33.82 -16.63 -6.81
CA ARG A 237 34.75 -17.75 -6.98
C ARG A 237 35.73 -17.78 -5.80
N SER A 238 35.77 -18.90 -5.10
CA SER A 238 36.75 -19.20 -4.05
C SER A 238 37.79 -20.20 -4.56
N GLU A 239 39.07 -19.92 -4.34
CA GLU A 239 40.15 -20.86 -4.61
C GLU A 239 41.04 -21.04 -3.38
N LEU A 240 41.47 -22.28 -3.16
CA LEU A 240 42.48 -22.64 -2.19
C LEU A 240 43.54 -23.51 -2.84
N ARG A 241 44.79 -23.31 -2.44
CA ARG A 241 45.93 -24.15 -2.83
C ARG A 241 46.68 -24.63 -1.61
N ILE A 242 47.32 -25.79 -1.71
CA ILE A 242 48.02 -26.42 -0.58
C ILE A 242 49.20 -25.57 -0.08
N GLU A 243 49.77 -24.73 -0.95
CA GLU A 243 50.81 -23.76 -0.61
C GLU A 243 50.30 -22.48 0.08
N ASP A 244 48.97 -22.25 0.13
CA ASP A 244 48.42 -21.09 0.84
C ASP A 244 48.66 -21.22 2.35
N ARG A 245 49.13 -20.13 2.97
CA ARG A 245 49.49 -20.12 4.40
C ARG A 245 48.27 -20.44 5.29
N PRO A 246 48.40 -21.34 6.28
CA PRO A 246 47.35 -21.61 7.24
C PRO A 246 47.01 -20.38 8.09
N VAL A 247 45.72 -20.21 8.42
CA VAL A 247 45.22 -19.19 9.35
C VAL A 247 44.27 -19.83 10.36
N TYR A 248 44.56 -19.64 11.65
CA TYR A 248 43.83 -20.24 12.77
C TYR A 248 43.67 -21.76 12.60
N GLY A 249 44.79 -22.47 12.45
CA GLY A 249 44.81 -23.94 12.40
C GLY A 249 44.23 -24.57 11.13
N GLY A 250 44.15 -23.85 10.00
CA GLY A 250 43.78 -24.45 8.72
C GLY A 250 43.88 -23.52 7.50
N SER A 251 43.81 -24.08 6.29
CA SER A 251 43.79 -23.32 5.03
C SER A 251 42.37 -22.87 4.71
N ARG A 252 42.15 -21.58 4.47
CA ARG A 252 40.80 -21.01 4.30
C ARG A 252 40.70 -19.91 3.26
N SER A 253 39.60 -19.96 2.54
CA SER A 253 39.06 -18.91 1.71
C SER A 253 37.56 -18.83 2.04
N GLU A 254 37.20 -18.18 3.17
CA GLU A 254 35.79 -17.92 3.58
C GLU A 254 35.38 -16.42 3.70
N VAL A 255 34.16 -16.08 3.26
CA VAL A 255 33.50 -14.79 3.59
C VAL A 255 32.58 -15.03 4.78
N LEU A 256 32.42 -14.01 5.63
CA LEU A 256 31.64 -14.12 6.86
C LEU A 256 30.72 -12.93 7.11
N LEU A 257 29.68 -13.18 7.90
CA LEU A 257 28.76 -12.17 8.43
C LEU A 257 29.00 -11.93 9.93
N ASN A 258 28.34 -10.91 10.47
CA ASN A 258 28.33 -10.67 11.92
C ASN A 258 27.52 -11.78 12.63
N PRO A 259 27.81 -12.04 13.91
CA PRO A 259 27.00 -12.96 14.71
C PRO A 259 25.58 -12.48 14.90
N GLU A 260 24.66 -13.44 14.99
CA GLU A 260 23.26 -13.23 15.34
C GLU A 260 23.05 -13.23 16.87
N SER A 261 21.84 -12.88 17.31
CA SER A 261 21.45 -13.05 18.71
C SER A 261 21.35 -14.54 19.07
N PRO A 262 21.62 -14.95 20.32
CA PRO A 262 21.48 -16.35 20.71
C PRO A 262 20.01 -16.81 20.62
N ARG A 263 19.80 -18.04 20.14
CA ARG A 263 18.49 -18.73 20.04
C ARG A 263 17.50 -18.15 19.03
N GLU A 264 17.98 -17.43 18.02
CA GLU A 264 17.13 -16.96 16.93
C GLU A 264 16.60 -18.11 16.07
N GLU A 265 15.54 -17.81 15.30
CA GLU A 265 15.02 -18.68 14.24
C GLU A 265 15.18 -17.96 12.90
N HIS A 266 15.84 -18.62 11.96
CA HIS A 266 16.20 -18.05 10.67
C HIS A 266 15.99 -19.06 9.53
N TRP A 267 15.71 -18.51 8.36
CA TRP A 267 15.90 -19.17 7.08
C TRP A 267 17.19 -18.64 6.45
N TYR A 268 18.01 -19.53 5.93
CA TYR A 268 19.21 -19.20 5.16
C TYR A 268 19.12 -19.88 3.79
N GLY A 269 19.63 -19.25 2.74
CA GLY A 269 19.71 -19.86 1.43
C GLY A 269 20.87 -19.33 0.62
N PHE A 270 21.43 -20.17 -0.24
CA PHE A 270 22.57 -19.86 -1.11
C PHE A 270 22.74 -20.93 -2.18
N SER A 271 23.45 -20.61 -3.25
CA SER A 271 23.81 -21.56 -4.31
C SER A 271 25.29 -21.92 -4.26
N ILE A 272 25.60 -23.17 -4.59
CA ILE A 272 26.96 -23.70 -4.74
C ILE A 272 27.10 -24.36 -6.10
N LEU A 273 28.18 -24.06 -6.83
CA LEU A 273 28.59 -24.82 -8.01
C LEU A 273 29.95 -25.48 -7.77
N LEU A 274 29.96 -26.81 -7.87
CA LEU A 274 31.15 -27.64 -7.90
C LEU A 274 31.58 -27.83 -9.37
N PRO A 275 32.77 -27.38 -9.80
CA PRO A 275 33.13 -27.49 -11.22
C PRO A 275 33.25 -28.93 -11.70
N LYS A 276 32.93 -29.16 -12.99
CA LYS A 276 33.04 -30.45 -13.66
C LYS A 276 33.99 -30.37 -14.85
N GLY A 277 35.03 -31.19 -14.82
CA GLY A 277 36.05 -31.25 -15.86
C GLY A 277 37.07 -30.11 -15.82
N GLY A 278 38.11 -30.23 -16.65
CA GLY A 278 39.19 -29.25 -16.75
C GLY A 278 40.05 -29.14 -15.48
N ASP A 279 40.85 -28.08 -15.40
CA ASP A 279 41.83 -27.83 -14.33
C ASP A 279 41.20 -27.40 -12.99
N GLU A 280 39.88 -27.19 -12.97
CA GLU A 280 39.11 -26.81 -11.78
C GLU A 280 38.21 -27.94 -11.25
N ASP A 281 38.26 -29.13 -11.86
CA ASP A 281 37.36 -30.23 -11.51
C ASP A 281 37.30 -30.48 -10.00
N TYR A 282 36.07 -30.49 -9.47
CA TYR A 282 35.82 -30.79 -8.06
C TYR A 282 35.83 -32.31 -7.84
N GLY A 283 37.02 -32.91 -7.94
CA GLY A 283 37.21 -34.34 -7.74
C GLY A 283 37.02 -34.77 -6.27
N PRO A 284 36.61 -36.02 -6.01
CA PRO A 284 36.55 -36.57 -4.64
C PRO A 284 37.89 -36.46 -3.92
N ASP A 285 37.83 -36.15 -2.63
CA ASP A 285 38.97 -36.20 -1.71
C ASP A 285 38.68 -37.16 -0.58
N ARG A 286 39.68 -37.91 -0.11
CA ARG A 286 39.59 -38.59 1.18
C ARG A 286 39.54 -37.63 2.37
N SER A 287 40.05 -36.41 2.21
CA SER A 287 40.09 -35.38 3.25
C SER A 287 38.86 -34.48 3.19
N ALA A 288 38.24 -34.20 4.33
CA ALA A 288 37.06 -33.35 4.39
C ALA A 288 37.41 -31.86 4.21
N GLU A 289 36.47 -31.11 3.64
CA GLU A 289 36.47 -29.65 3.67
C GLU A 289 35.07 -29.09 3.95
N VAL A 290 35.00 -27.88 4.51
CA VAL A 290 33.75 -27.15 4.72
C VAL A 290 33.51 -26.21 3.56
N VAL A 291 32.26 -26.17 3.08
CA VAL A 291 31.81 -25.27 2.00
C VAL A 291 30.83 -24.16 2.48
N ALA A 292 30.20 -24.38 3.63
CA ALA A 292 29.37 -23.40 4.36
C ALA A 292 29.27 -23.80 5.85
N GLN A 293 29.28 -22.84 6.77
CA GLN A 293 29.22 -23.11 8.21
C GLN A 293 28.63 -21.96 9.03
N TRP A 294 28.01 -22.31 10.15
CA TRP A 294 27.61 -21.42 11.22
C TRP A 294 28.49 -21.71 12.42
N HIS A 295 29.28 -20.73 12.80
CA HIS A 295 30.29 -20.88 13.84
C HIS A 295 29.85 -20.17 15.11
N SER A 296 30.14 -20.75 16.27
CA SER A 296 29.88 -20.13 17.57
C SER A 296 30.79 -18.92 17.78
N SER A 297 30.36 -18.03 18.67
CA SER A 297 31.15 -16.94 19.23
C SER A 297 31.44 -17.25 20.69
N PRO A 298 32.52 -17.99 20.99
CA PRO A 298 32.80 -18.46 22.36
C PRO A 298 32.86 -17.30 23.34
N ASP A 299 32.34 -17.50 24.54
CA ASP A 299 32.42 -16.50 25.59
C ASP A 299 33.88 -16.11 25.91
N THR A 300 34.08 -14.90 26.43
CA THR A 300 35.44 -14.38 26.70
C THR A 300 36.28 -15.26 27.62
N TRP A 301 35.65 -16.05 28.50
CA TRP A 301 36.35 -17.02 29.34
C TRP A 301 36.74 -18.30 28.59
N GLU A 302 36.06 -18.64 27.49
CA GLU A 302 36.36 -19.78 26.61
C GLU A 302 37.34 -19.45 25.47
N GLN A 303 37.81 -18.21 25.37
CA GLN A 303 38.54 -17.69 24.19
C GLN A 303 39.81 -18.47 23.78
N ASN A 304 40.31 -19.37 24.63
CA ASN A 304 41.47 -20.24 24.35
C ASN A 304 41.07 -21.63 23.82
N GLU A 305 39.77 -21.94 23.76
CA GLU A 305 39.26 -23.21 23.27
C GLU A 305 39.07 -23.19 21.75
N SER A 306 39.51 -24.26 21.08
CA SER A 306 39.23 -24.47 19.67
C SER A 306 37.90 -25.23 19.54
N ILE A 307 36.81 -24.51 19.28
CA ILE A 307 35.46 -25.08 19.13
C ILE A 307 35.14 -25.22 17.64
N SER A 308 34.65 -26.41 17.25
CA SER A 308 34.14 -26.66 15.90
C SER A 308 32.83 -25.89 15.64
N PRO A 309 32.49 -25.56 14.38
CA PRO A 309 31.23 -24.89 14.09
C PRO A 309 30.01 -25.75 14.50
N PRO A 310 29.04 -25.18 15.24
CA PRO A 310 27.72 -25.76 15.53
C PRO A 310 27.02 -26.45 14.35
N LEU A 311 27.11 -25.86 13.16
CA LEU A 311 26.53 -26.41 11.94
C LEU A 311 27.47 -26.18 10.77
N ALA A 312 27.71 -27.21 9.95
CA ALA A 312 28.54 -27.07 8.77
C ALA A 312 28.20 -28.09 7.67
N LEU A 313 28.18 -27.61 6.44
CA LEU A 313 28.05 -28.40 5.21
C LEU A 313 29.45 -28.73 4.68
N TYR A 314 29.71 -30.02 4.50
CA TYR A 314 30.99 -30.59 4.12
C TYR A 314 30.92 -31.25 2.75
N THR A 315 32.09 -31.36 2.13
CA THR A 315 32.37 -32.40 1.15
C THR A 315 33.45 -33.32 1.70
N VAL A 316 33.22 -34.63 1.56
CA VAL A 316 34.21 -35.67 1.85
C VAL A 316 33.88 -36.92 1.04
N ASN A 317 34.91 -37.55 0.48
CA ASN A 317 34.84 -38.80 -0.27
C ASN A 317 33.73 -38.85 -1.34
N GLY A 318 33.52 -37.74 -2.06
CA GLY A 318 32.50 -37.66 -3.12
C GLY A 318 31.06 -37.41 -2.63
N THR A 319 30.88 -37.08 -1.35
CA THR A 319 29.55 -36.90 -0.73
C THR A 319 29.39 -35.53 -0.09
N TRP A 320 28.16 -35.04 -0.09
CA TRP A 320 27.72 -33.96 0.80
C TRP A 320 27.50 -34.53 2.19
N GLU A 321 27.99 -33.88 3.23
CA GLU A 321 27.67 -34.23 4.62
C GLU A 321 27.27 -32.99 5.41
N ILE A 322 26.35 -33.17 6.37
CA ILE A 322 26.03 -32.15 7.36
C ILE A 322 26.59 -32.58 8.71
N ARG A 323 27.33 -31.68 9.38
CA ARG A 323 27.70 -31.85 10.78
C ARG A 323 26.93 -30.88 11.66
N ARG A 324 26.44 -31.40 12.78
CA ARG A 324 25.78 -30.65 13.84
C ARG A 324 26.48 -30.94 15.18
N LEU A 325 26.68 -29.94 16.01
CA LEU A 325 27.14 -30.08 17.39
C LEU A 325 26.39 -29.12 18.31
N TRP A 326 26.40 -29.44 19.60
CA TRP A 326 25.72 -28.64 20.61
C TRP A 326 26.38 -28.81 21.97
N ASP A 327 26.15 -27.84 22.84
CA ASP A 327 26.59 -27.94 24.23
C ASP A 327 25.67 -27.11 25.12
N HIS A 328 25.19 -27.70 26.21
CA HIS A 328 24.35 -26.98 27.18
C HIS A 328 25.16 -26.39 28.33
N ARG A 329 26.44 -26.75 28.45
CA ARG A 329 27.33 -26.23 29.49
C ARG A 329 27.77 -24.81 29.15
N GLU A 330 27.96 -23.98 30.17
CA GLU A 330 28.52 -22.62 30.05
C GLU A 330 30.01 -22.61 29.66
N TRP A 331 30.67 -23.78 29.67
CA TRP A 331 32.01 -23.97 29.13
C TRP A 331 31.99 -25.06 28.06
N SER A 332 32.16 -24.66 26.80
CA SER A 332 32.16 -25.51 25.63
C SER A 332 33.59 -25.88 25.20
N SER A 333 33.82 -27.14 24.82
CA SER A 333 35.05 -27.55 24.15
C SER A 333 34.81 -28.76 23.26
N ASN A 334 35.59 -28.92 22.19
CA ASN A 334 35.47 -30.09 21.30
C ASN A 334 35.64 -31.42 22.07
N ALA A 335 36.51 -31.46 23.07
CA ALA A 335 36.75 -32.64 23.89
C ALA A 335 35.53 -33.00 24.75
N SER A 336 34.93 -32.00 25.39
CA SER A 336 33.78 -32.20 26.29
C SER A 336 32.51 -32.59 25.53
N MET A 337 32.22 -31.93 24.40
CA MET A 337 31.10 -32.31 23.52
C MET A 337 31.29 -33.72 22.94
N ALA A 338 32.51 -34.09 22.56
CA ALA A 338 32.80 -35.44 22.08
C ALA A 338 32.57 -36.51 23.17
N ALA A 339 33.03 -36.26 24.40
CA ALA A 339 32.83 -37.16 25.53
C ALA A 339 31.34 -37.33 25.89
N ALA A 340 30.54 -36.28 25.69
CA ALA A 340 29.10 -36.29 25.94
C ALA A 340 28.27 -36.77 24.74
N GLY A 341 28.88 -37.13 23.61
CA GLY A 341 28.18 -37.55 22.40
C GLY A 341 27.35 -36.43 21.73
N GLN A 342 27.71 -35.17 21.96
CA GLN A 342 26.95 -33.99 21.52
C GLN A 342 27.39 -33.50 20.12
N ARG A 343 27.58 -34.45 19.20
CA ARG A 343 27.95 -34.19 17.81
C ARG A 343 27.39 -35.27 16.90
N GLU A 344 27.01 -34.89 15.70
CA GLU A 344 26.42 -35.77 14.69
C GLU A 344 26.93 -35.36 13.30
N THR A 345 27.25 -36.35 12.47
CA THR A 345 27.53 -36.15 11.05
C THR A 345 26.62 -37.08 10.25
N THR A 346 25.94 -36.53 9.24
CA THR A 346 25.00 -37.28 8.39
C THR A 346 25.32 -37.02 6.92
N SER A 347 25.40 -38.08 6.11
CA SER A 347 25.55 -37.94 4.66
C SER A 347 24.23 -37.49 4.02
N LEU A 348 24.33 -36.54 3.10
CA LEU A 348 23.22 -36.05 2.26
C LEU A 348 23.29 -36.63 0.83
N GLY A 349 24.13 -37.64 0.61
CA GLY A 349 24.30 -38.33 -0.68
C GLY A 349 25.49 -37.83 -1.50
N SER A 350 25.72 -38.48 -2.63
CA SER A 350 26.83 -38.12 -3.55
C SER A 350 26.59 -36.76 -4.21
N TYR A 351 27.66 -35.98 -4.39
CA TYR A 351 27.62 -34.72 -5.14
C TYR A 351 27.94 -34.90 -6.64
N GLU A 352 28.25 -36.11 -7.10
CA GLU A 352 28.78 -36.33 -8.47
C GLU A 352 27.78 -35.89 -9.56
N ALA A 353 26.48 -36.12 -9.33
CA ALA A 353 25.43 -35.68 -10.23
C ALA A 353 25.23 -34.15 -10.23
N ASP A 354 25.67 -33.45 -9.18
CA ASP A 354 25.52 -32.01 -9.04
C ASP A 354 26.65 -31.22 -9.71
N LYS A 355 27.80 -31.87 -9.97
CA LYS A 355 28.96 -31.20 -10.56
C LYS A 355 28.63 -30.56 -11.91
N GLY A 356 29.11 -29.34 -12.10
CA GLY A 356 28.87 -28.53 -13.30
C GLY A 356 27.51 -27.84 -13.30
N GLN A 357 26.70 -28.03 -12.26
CA GLN A 357 25.41 -27.38 -12.07
C GLN A 357 25.42 -26.58 -10.76
N TRP A 358 24.56 -25.56 -10.69
CA TRP A 358 24.29 -24.89 -9.43
C TRP A 358 23.36 -25.74 -8.58
N THR A 359 23.76 -25.96 -7.33
CA THR A 359 22.96 -26.59 -6.29
C THR A 359 22.44 -25.52 -5.35
N ASP A 360 21.12 -25.41 -5.23
CA ASP A 360 20.48 -24.44 -4.36
C ASP A 360 20.25 -25.07 -2.99
N TRP A 361 20.78 -24.47 -1.94
CA TRP A 361 20.64 -24.91 -0.57
C TRP A 361 19.75 -23.95 0.21
N ALA A 362 18.89 -24.48 1.08
CA ALA A 362 18.20 -23.70 2.08
C ALA A 362 18.18 -24.42 3.43
N PHE A 363 18.30 -23.64 4.51
CA PHE A 363 18.36 -24.10 5.89
C PHE A 363 17.32 -23.34 6.69
N HIS A 364 16.43 -24.06 7.37
CA HIS A 364 15.54 -23.48 8.37
C HIS A 364 16.01 -23.93 9.74
N VAL A 365 16.49 -22.99 10.54
CA VAL A 365 17.15 -23.27 11.79
C VAL A 365 16.49 -22.49 12.91
N ARG A 366 16.03 -23.19 13.94
CA ARG A 366 15.77 -22.60 15.25
C ARG A 366 16.88 -23.02 16.18
N TRP A 367 17.68 -22.07 16.63
CA TRP A 367 18.86 -22.35 17.44
C TRP A 367 18.50 -22.68 18.89
N GLY A 368 19.08 -23.74 19.42
CA GLY A 368 19.00 -24.05 20.85
C GLY A 368 19.94 -25.18 21.27
N TRP A 369 20.47 -25.07 22.49
CA TRP A 369 21.29 -26.09 23.14
C TRP A 369 20.52 -27.04 24.07
N LEU A 370 19.23 -26.78 24.29
CA LEU A 370 18.34 -27.52 25.18
C LEU A 370 17.03 -27.89 24.47
N ALA A 371 16.39 -28.99 24.88
CA ALA A 371 15.14 -29.45 24.28
C ALA A 371 13.99 -28.44 24.50
N GLU A 372 14.00 -27.74 25.63
CA GLU A 372 13.00 -26.73 25.99
C GLU A 372 13.03 -25.52 25.05
N HIS A 373 14.17 -25.27 24.38
CA HIS A 373 14.30 -24.24 23.34
C HIS A 373 13.61 -24.62 22.02
N ARG A 374 13.11 -25.87 21.90
CA ARG A 374 12.47 -26.43 20.71
C ARG A 374 13.30 -26.26 19.43
N PRO A 375 14.58 -26.65 19.46
CA PRO A 375 15.48 -26.48 18.32
C PRO A 375 14.96 -27.21 17.08
N LEU A 376 15.26 -26.66 15.91
CA LEU A 376 14.85 -27.19 14.62
C LEU A 376 16.01 -27.02 13.64
N LEU A 377 16.22 -28.02 12.79
CA LEU A 377 17.05 -27.92 11.62
C LEU A 377 16.36 -28.68 10.48
N GLU A 378 15.96 -27.96 9.44
CA GLU A 378 15.49 -28.51 8.16
C GLU A 378 16.44 -28.04 7.06
N ILE A 379 16.87 -28.94 6.20
CA ILE A 379 17.80 -28.68 5.10
C ILE A 379 17.15 -29.10 3.81
N TYR A 380 17.17 -28.19 2.84
CA TYR A 380 16.62 -28.38 1.51
C TYR A 380 17.75 -28.29 0.49
N LYS A 381 17.79 -29.25 -0.43
CA LYS A 381 18.65 -29.26 -1.61
C LYS A 381 17.76 -29.17 -2.83
N ASN A 382 17.99 -28.18 -3.69
CA ASN A 382 17.15 -27.87 -4.84
C ASN A 382 15.66 -27.84 -4.47
N ARG A 383 15.37 -27.21 -3.32
CA ARG A 383 14.02 -27.04 -2.72
C ARG A 383 13.35 -28.33 -2.25
N GLN A 384 14.02 -29.47 -2.31
CA GLN A 384 13.55 -30.73 -1.74
C GLN A 384 14.12 -30.90 -0.33
N LEU A 385 13.28 -31.25 0.65
CA LEU A 385 13.74 -31.53 2.01
C LEU A 385 14.63 -32.77 2.00
N VAL A 386 15.90 -32.63 2.41
CA VAL A 386 16.90 -33.71 2.43
C VAL A 386 17.33 -34.11 3.84
N TYR A 387 17.12 -33.25 4.84
CA TYR A 387 17.42 -33.56 6.23
C TYR A 387 16.51 -32.77 7.18
N ARG A 388 16.08 -33.40 8.28
CA ARG A 388 15.28 -32.76 9.33
C ARG A 388 15.60 -33.34 10.70
N THR A 389 15.78 -32.49 11.70
CA THR A 389 15.90 -32.88 13.12
C THR A 389 15.34 -31.81 14.05
N THR A 390 14.92 -32.21 15.25
CA THR A 390 14.38 -31.33 16.30
C THR A 390 15.23 -31.33 17.58
N GLY A 391 16.49 -31.78 17.48
CA GLY A 391 17.42 -31.82 18.61
C GLY A 391 18.29 -30.55 18.70
N PRO A 392 19.02 -30.36 19.82
CA PRO A 392 19.93 -29.22 20.01
C PRO A 392 20.97 -29.06 18.91
N ASN A 393 21.26 -27.83 18.51
CA ASN A 393 22.05 -27.51 17.32
C ASN A 393 23.05 -26.35 17.50
N THR A 394 23.30 -25.90 18.74
CA THR A 394 24.28 -24.85 19.04
C THR A 394 24.80 -24.95 20.48
N THR A 395 25.78 -24.12 20.82
CA THR A 395 26.44 -24.02 22.12
C THR A 395 25.80 -22.94 22.99
N ASN A 396 25.92 -23.07 24.31
CA ASN A 396 25.37 -22.14 25.30
C ASN A 396 26.28 -20.91 25.46
N ASP A 397 26.34 -20.08 24.42
CA ASP A 397 27.13 -18.84 24.38
C ASP A 397 26.24 -17.59 24.53
N VAL A 398 26.80 -16.50 25.06
CA VAL A 398 26.10 -15.21 25.19
C VAL A 398 25.86 -14.55 23.83
N VAL A 399 26.71 -14.86 22.84
CA VAL A 399 26.60 -14.38 21.46
C VAL A 399 26.20 -15.54 20.56
N GLY A 400 25.25 -15.31 19.64
CA GLY A 400 24.79 -16.34 18.72
C GLY A 400 25.79 -16.69 17.62
N ASN A 401 25.39 -17.56 16.70
CA ASN A 401 26.27 -18.03 15.65
C ASN A 401 26.48 -16.96 14.57
N TYR A 402 27.58 -17.06 13.83
CA TYR A 402 27.81 -16.28 12.62
C TYR A 402 28.02 -17.17 11.41
N PHE A 403 27.49 -16.74 10.25
CA PHE A 403 27.56 -17.50 9.01
C PHE A 403 28.89 -17.26 8.26
N LYS A 404 29.39 -18.33 7.62
CA LYS A 404 30.52 -18.33 6.68
C LYS A 404 30.23 -19.20 5.46
N MET A 405 30.76 -18.80 4.30
CA MET A 405 30.80 -19.65 3.10
C MET A 405 32.10 -19.48 2.33
N GLY A 406 32.49 -20.52 1.58
CA GLY A 406 33.73 -20.55 0.81
C GLY A 406 34.38 -21.92 0.85
N LEU A 407 35.69 -21.98 1.10
CA LEU A 407 36.45 -23.22 1.31
C LEU A 407 37.19 -23.14 2.64
N TYR A 408 37.06 -24.18 3.46
CA TYR A 408 37.91 -24.38 4.63
C TYR A 408 38.41 -25.82 4.70
N LYS A 409 39.72 -26.00 4.57
CA LYS A 409 40.40 -27.30 4.49
C LYS A 409 41.53 -27.36 5.52
N TRP A 410 41.22 -27.86 6.71
CA TRP A 410 42.15 -27.90 7.84
C TRP A 410 43.20 -29.02 7.71
N ASP A 411 42.83 -30.15 7.11
CA ASP A 411 43.71 -31.31 6.94
C ASP A 411 45.00 -31.00 6.14
N TRP A 412 44.97 -30.01 5.23
CA TRP A 412 46.17 -29.51 4.53
C TRP A 412 47.19 -28.88 5.49
N SER A 413 46.73 -28.29 6.58
CA SER A 413 47.58 -27.69 7.62
C SER A 413 48.02 -28.72 8.68
N ASP A 414 47.23 -29.77 8.89
CA ASP A 414 47.51 -30.85 9.84
C ASP A 414 48.39 -31.99 9.27
N GLY A 415 48.80 -31.88 8.00
CA GLY A 415 49.62 -32.89 7.32
C GLY A 415 48.91 -34.21 7.04
N ARG A 416 47.57 -34.23 7.08
CA ARG A 416 46.78 -35.42 6.76
C ARG A 416 46.74 -35.67 5.26
N ALA A 417 46.57 -36.93 4.87
CA ALA A 417 46.53 -37.31 3.47
C ALA A 417 45.31 -36.69 2.76
N SER A 418 45.55 -35.98 1.66
CA SER A 418 44.54 -35.42 0.77
C SER A 418 44.89 -35.79 -0.67
N ASP A 419 43.87 -35.99 -1.49
CA ASP A 419 44.00 -36.30 -2.91
C ASP A 419 44.13 -35.04 -3.78
N THR A 420 44.04 -33.86 -3.16
CA THR A 420 44.02 -32.58 -3.87
C THR A 420 45.03 -31.60 -3.31
N THR A 421 45.57 -30.79 -4.20
CA THR A 421 46.46 -29.66 -3.87
C THR A 421 45.84 -28.31 -4.24
N ARG A 422 44.67 -28.33 -4.87
CA ARG A 422 43.91 -27.17 -5.33
C ARG A 422 42.42 -27.44 -5.25
N ARG A 423 41.65 -26.45 -4.79
CA ARG A 423 40.19 -26.47 -4.73
C ARG A 423 39.62 -25.18 -5.29
N VAL A 424 38.59 -25.29 -6.12
CA VAL A 424 37.83 -24.16 -6.66
C VAL A 424 36.35 -24.45 -6.47
N ILE A 425 35.61 -23.47 -5.94
CA ILE A 425 34.16 -23.54 -5.76
C ILE A 425 33.55 -22.18 -6.09
N TYR A 426 32.29 -22.20 -6.49
CA TYR A 426 31.54 -20.99 -6.79
C TYR A 426 30.33 -20.89 -5.87
N HIS A 427 30.05 -19.68 -5.37
CA HIS A 427 28.92 -19.34 -4.52
C HIS A 427 28.13 -18.17 -5.09
N ASP A 428 26.82 -18.19 -4.91
CA ASP A 428 25.93 -17.12 -5.38
C ASP A 428 24.64 -17.05 -4.52
N GLU A 429 23.87 -15.97 -4.67
CA GLU A 429 22.50 -15.82 -4.16
C GLU A 429 22.31 -16.08 -2.65
N TYR A 430 23.24 -15.61 -1.79
CA TYR A 430 23.05 -15.72 -0.34
C TYR A 430 21.88 -14.85 0.14
N ARG A 431 20.99 -15.43 0.94
CA ARG A 431 19.83 -14.78 1.54
C ARG A 431 19.63 -15.29 2.96
N VAL A 432 19.29 -14.40 3.89
CA VAL A 432 18.82 -14.77 5.23
C VAL A 432 17.54 -14.02 5.55
N ASP A 433 16.58 -14.73 6.14
CA ASP A 433 15.26 -14.24 6.53
C ASP A 433 14.98 -14.70 7.98
N ASP A 434 14.10 -14.00 8.70
CA ASP A 434 13.77 -14.26 10.10
C ASP A 434 12.82 -15.46 10.28
N ALA A 435 12.32 -15.63 11.52
CA ALA A 435 11.38 -16.69 11.87
C ALA A 435 10.08 -16.67 11.05
N SER A 436 9.75 -15.55 10.41
CA SER A 436 8.61 -15.41 9.50
C SER A 436 8.93 -15.74 8.05
N GLY A 437 10.19 -16.07 7.74
CA GLY A 437 10.66 -16.50 6.44
C GLY A 437 10.10 -17.86 6.00
N SER A 438 10.52 -18.30 4.81
CA SER A 438 10.18 -19.63 4.30
C SER A 438 11.21 -20.10 3.27
N LEU A 439 11.12 -21.36 2.85
CA LEU A 439 11.98 -21.92 1.80
C LEU A 439 12.08 -21.01 0.58
N ASP A 440 10.97 -20.42 0.15
CA ASP A 440 10.89 -19.56 -1.02
C ASP A 440 11.50 -18.17 -0.80
N THR A 441 11.62 -17.71 0.44
CA THR A 441 12.16 -16.37 0.71
C THR A 441 13.67 -16.35 0.53
N VAL A 442 14.31 -17.46 0.88
CA VAL A 442 15.76 -17.63 0.85
C VAL A 442 16.25 -18.49 -0.32
N SER A 443 15.38 -19.25 -0.98
CA SER A 443 15.74 -19.92 -2.23
C SER A 443 16.14 -18.89 -3.30
N PRO A 444 17.24 -19.12 -4.03
CA PRO A 444 17.59 -18.34 -5.22
C PRO A 444 16.42 -18.22 -6.20
N PRO A 445 16.21 -17.05 -6.84
CA PRO A 445 15.17 -16.90 -7.86
C PRO A 445 15.35 -17.93 -8.97
N VAL A 446 14.25 -18.44 -9.51
CA VAL A 446 14.32 -19.15 -10.80
C VAL A 446 14.68 -18.11 -11.85
N PRO A 447 15.61 -18.40 -12.79
CA PRO A 447 15.88 -17.51 -13.90
C PRO A 447 14.57 -17.10 -14.59
N PRO A 448 14.43 -15.84 -15.04
CA PRO A 448 13.22 -15.38 -15.70
C PRO A 448 12.90 -16.25 -16.93
N LEU A 449 11.60 -16.47 -17.15
CA LEU A 449 11.11 -17.15 -18.35
C LEU A 449 11.61 -16.44 -19.62
N PRO A 450 11.80 -17.16 -20.74
CA PRO A 450 12.27 -16.57 -21.99
C PRO A 450 11.39 -15.39 -22.47
N PRO A 451 11.97 -14.41 -23.18
CA PRO A 451 11.24 -13.22 -23.63
C PRO A 451 10.06 -13.60 -24.54
N GLY A 452 8.84 -13.20 -24.17
CA GLY A 452 7.64 -13.40 -25.01
C GLY A 452 6.38 -13.89 -24.28
N ALA A 453 6.49 -14.30 -23.01
CA ALA A 453 5.32 -14.55 -22.17
C ALA A 453 5.07 -13.34 -21.25
N TRP A 454 4.00 -12.58 -21.49
CA TRP A 454 3.36 -11.76 -20.44
C TRP A 454 2.14 -12.56 -19.93
N PRO A 455 1.85 -12.56 -18.61
CA PRO A 455 1.59 -11.34 -17.86
C PRO A 455 2.33 -11.27 -16.51
N TYR A 456 2.33 -10.10 -15.87
CA TYR A 456 2.99 -9.84 -14.59
C TYR A 456 2.71 -10.93 -13.53
N PRO A 457 3.66 -11.25 -12.64
CA PRO A 457 3.44 -12.18 -11.55
C PRO A 457 2.35 -11.63 -10.61
N VAL A 458 1.29 -12.42 -10.41
CA VAL A 458 0.07 -12.04 -9.68
C VAL A 458 -0.12 -12.90 -8.44
N ALA A 459 -0.34 -12.30 -7.28
CA ALA A 459 -0.68 -13.03 -6.06
C ALA A 459 -1.84 -12.38 -5.30
N ARG A 460 -2.65 -13.21 -4.63
CA ARG A 460 -3.85 -12.79 -3.91
C ARG A 460 -3.87 -13.43 -2.52
N GLY A 461 -3.92 -12.66 -1.45
CA GLY A 461 -4.20 -13.26 -0.13
C GLY A 461 -5.62 -13.84 -0.12
N VAL A 462 -6.59 -12.96 -0.35
CA VAL A 462 -7.98 -13.31 -0.64
C VAL A 462 -8.37 -12.73 -1.99
N LEU A 463 -8.88 -13.58 -2.88
CA LEU A 463 -9.49 -13.18 -4.14
C LEU A 463 -11.00 -13.33 -4.04
N ILE A 464 -11.73 -12.24 -4.15
CA ILE A 464 -13.20 -12.21 -4.26
C ILE A 464 -13.51 -11.79 -5.68
N SER A 465 -13.99 -12.72 -6.51
CA SER A 465 -14.17 -12.43 -7.94
C SER A 465 -15.30 -13.20 -8.60
N SER A 466 -15.87 -12.61 -9.66
CA SER A 466 -16.83 -13.25 -10.55
C SER A 466 -16.17 -13.69 -11.87
N GLY A 467 -16.58 -14.87 -12.36
CA GLY A 467 -16.27 -15.31 -13.73
C GLY A 467 -17.32 -14.83 -14.73
N PRO A 468 -17.12 -15.07 -16.04
CA PRO A 468 -18.09 -14.69 -17.08
C PRO A 468 -19.50 -15.22 -16.79
N GLY A 469 -20.50 -14.33 -16.84
CA GLY A 469 -21.91 -14.65 -16.58
C GLY A 469 -22.30 -14.76 -15.10
N GLN A 470 -21.37 -14.53 -14.17
CA GLN A 470 -21.61 -14.55 -12.72
C GLN A 470 -21.64 -13.14 -12.17
N THR A 471 -22.35 -12.94 -11.06
CA THR A 471 -22.28 -11.71 -10.27
C THR A 471 -21.16 -11.78 -9.23
N ILE A 472 -20.65 -10.63 -8.81
CA ILE A 472 -19.70 -10.53 -7.70
C ILE A 472 -20.30 -11.18 -6.43
N PRO A 473 -19.50 -11.89 -5.60
CA PRO A 473 -19.95 -12.36 -4.31
C PRO A 473 -20.55 -11.24 -3.46
N ARG A 474 -21.65 -11.54 -2.76
CA ARG A 474 -22.39 -10.59 -1.94
C ARG A 474 -22.37 -10.93 -0.46
N ASN A 475 -22.50 -9.92 0.39
CA ASN A 475 -22.61 -10.09 1.85
C ASN A 475 -21.42 -10.87 2.43
N VAL A 476 -20.20 -10.61 1.97
CA VAL A 476 -18.98 -11.20 2.55
C VAL A 476 -18.48 -10.32 3.69
N THR A 477 -18.20 -10.95 4.83
CA THR A 477 -17.57 -10.29 5.99
C THR A 477 -16.20 -10.89 6.23
N ILE A 478 -15.17 -10.05 6.23
CA ILE A 478 -13.81 -10.42 6.66
C ILE A 478 -13.53 -9.64 7.94
N ARG A 479 -13.35 -10.34 9.07
CA ARG A 479 -13.14 -9.69 10.35
C ARG A 479 -12.05 -10.33 11.18
N ALA A 480 -11.41 -9.51 12.03
CA ALA A 480 -10.39 -9.92 12.99
C ALA A 480 -9.28 -10.81 12.39
N SER A 481 -9.02 -10.67 11.09
CA SER A 481 -8.14 -11.55 10.31
C SER A 481 -6.79 -10.89 10.04
N THR A 482 -5.77 -11.70 9.77
CA THR A 482 -4.39 -11.27 9.51
C THR A 482 -3.95 -11.69 8.11
N PHE A 483 -3.42 -10.75 7.34
CA PHE A 483 -2.86 -10.98 6.01
C PHE A 483 -1.41 -10.55 6.00
N ARG A 484 -0.52 -11.46 5.60
CA ARG A 484 0.91 -11.14 5.49
C ARG A 484 1.64 -11.81 4.36
N ASN A 485 2.74 -11.18 3.94
CA ASN A 485 3.68 -11.73 2.97
C ASN A 485 3.01 -12.14 1.64
N VAL A 486 2.23 -11.22 1.05
CA VAL A 486 1.57 -11.44 -0.25
C VAL A 486 2.27 -10.59 -1.31
N GLY A 487 2.87 -11.23 -2.31
CA GLY A 487 3.71 -10.56 -3.30
C GLY A 487 3.78 -11.29 -4.64
N PRO A 488 4.24 -10.62 -5.72
CA PRO A 488 5.17 -9.47 -5.73
C PRO A 488 4.57 -8.08 -5.72
N LYS A 489 5.41 -7.04 -5.71
CA LYS A 489 5.00 -5.65 -5.97
C LYS A 489 4.35 -5.46 -7.34
N ASP A 490 4.66 -6.32 -8.32
CA ASP A 490 4.09 -6.25 -9.66
C ASP A 490 2.57 -6.36 -9.66
N ASP A 491 1.99 -7.33 -8.93
CA ASP A 491 0.54 -7.44 -8.71
C ASP A 491 0.19 -8.37 -7.53
N GLY A 492 0.76 -8.12 -6.37
CA GLY A 492 0.54 -8.86 -5.11
C GLY A 492 -0.32 -8.05 -4.15
N ASP A 493 -1.58 -8.46 -4.04
CA ASP A 493 -2.59 -7.75 -3.28
C ASP A 493 -3.14 -8.65 -2.16
N CYS A 494 -3.14 -8.19 -0.91
CA CYS A 494 -3.58 -9.02 0.22
C CYS A 494 -5.07 -9.37 0.14
N VAL A 495 -5.95 -8.41 -0.17
CA VAL A 495 -7.36 -8.66 -0.48
C VAL A 495 -7.74 -7.95 -1.77
N VAL A 496 -8.29 -8.70 -2.71
CA VAL A 496 -8.79 -8.16 -3.99
C VAL A 496 -10.26 -8.47 -4.14
N ILE A 497 -11.01 -7.45 -4.51
CA ILE A 497 -12.43 -7.53 -4.79
C ILE A 497 -12.65 -7.06 -6.21
N GLN A 498 -12.90 -7.99 -7.12
CA GLN A 498 -12.87 -7.75 -8.56
C GLN A 498 -14.06 -8.41 -9.27
N GLY A 499 -15.01 -7.60 -9.73
CA GLY A 499 -16.11 -8.06 -10.58
C GLY A 499 -15.69 -8.03 -12.05
N ASN A 500 -15.82 -9.15 -12.76
CA ASN A 500 -15.46 -9.27 -14.19
C ASN A 500 -16.56 -10.03 -14.98
N GLY A 501 -17.75 -10.22 -14.40
CA GLY A 501 -18.69 -11.27 -14.86
C GLY A 501 -19.97 -10.78 -15.51
N ALA A 502 -20.51 -9.63 -15.11
CA ALA A 502 -21.79 -9.10 -15.59
C ALA A 502 -21.66 -7.70 -16.22
N ASP A 503 -22.53 -7.41 -17.21
CA ASP A 503 -22.65 -6.06 -17.82
C ASP A 503 -23.04 -4.97 -16.79
N ALA A 504 -23.70 -5.39 -15.71
CA ALA A 504 -23.99 -4.57 -14.53
C ALA A 504 -23.87 -5.43 -13.26
N GLU A 505 -22.90 -5.10 -12.41
CA GLU A 505 -22.66 -5.77 -11.14
C GLU A 505 -23.51 -5.12 -10.02
N PRO A 506 -24.21 -5.90 -9.17
CA PRO A 506 -24.89 -5.37 -7.99
C PRO A 506 -23.88 -4.85 -6.94
N ASP A 507 -24.38 -4.11 -5.95
CA ASP A 507 -23.57 -3.80 -4.77
C ASP A 507 -23.15 -5.08 -4.06
N ALA A 508 -21.85 -5.19 -3.78
CA ALA A 508 -21.27 -6.37 -3.18
C ALA A 508 -21.61 -6.48 -1.68
N ASN A 509 -21.95 -5.37 -1.01
CA ASN A 509 -22.20 -5.30 0.43
C ASN A 509 -21.13 -6.04 1.25
N LEU A 510 -19.86 -5.70 0.99
CA LEU A 510 -18.70 -6.36 1.60
C LEU A 510 -18.19 -5.55 2.79
N THR A 511 -17.87 -6.23 3.89
CA THR A 511 -17.35 -5.60 5.10
C THR A 511 -15.98 -6.16 5.47
N LEU A 512 -15.01 -5.27 5.67
CA LEU A 512 -13.70 -5.59 6.23
C LEU A 512 -13.56 -4.86 7.57
N PHE A 513 -13.54 -5.60 8.68
CA PHE A 513 -13.57 -5.02 10.02
C PHE A 513 -12.45 -5.56 10.94
N GLY A 514 -11.63 -4.69 11.51
CA GLY A 514 -10.68 -5.09 12.54
C GLY A 514 -9.55 -6.01 12.04
N ASN A 515 -9.21 -5.97 10.75
CA ASN A 515 -8.17 -6.83 10.17
C ASN A 515 -6.79 -6.17 10.26
N THR A 516 -5.73 -6.99 10.20
CA THR A 516 -4.33 -6.55 10.13
C THR A 516 -3.69 -6.99 8.83
N PHE A 517 -2.97 -6.08 8.17
CA PHE A 517 -2.26 -6.30 6.93
C PHE A 517 -0.79 -5.90 7.11
N THR A 518 0.16 -6.76 6.74
CA THR A 518 1.59 -6.42 6.72
C THR A 518 2.31 -7.12 5.58
N GLY A 519 3.33 -6.52 4.97
CA GLY A 519 4.05 -7.17 3.86
C GLY A 519 3.17 -7.46 2.63
N CYS A 520 2.18 -6.59 2.36
CA CYS A 520 1.37 -6.63 1.15
C CYS A 520 2.10 -5.87 0.04
N ALA A 521 2.73 -6.57 -0.89
CA ALA A 521 3.77 -5.99 -1.73
C ALA A 521 3.27 -4.88 -2.66
N LYS A 522 2.07 -4.99 -3.25
CA LYS A 522 1.49 -3.92 -4.07
C LYS A 522 0.38 -3.18 -3.35
N ARG A 523 -0.65 -3.92 -2.89
CA ARG A 523 -1.80 -3.35 -2.17
C ARG A 523 -2.23 -4.19 -0.99
N ALA A 524 -2.67 -3.54 0.10
CA ALA A 524 -3.34 -4.28 1.16
C ALA A 524 -4.77 -4.64 0.73
N VAL A 525 -5.52 -3.66 0.21
CA VAL A 525 -6.87 -3.89 -0.31
C VAL A 525 -7.08 -3.20 -1.66
N LYS A 526 -7.59 -3.95 -2.64
CA LYS A 526 -8.02 -3.43 -3.95
C LYS A 526 -9.52 -3.64 -4.12
N ILE A 527 -10.25 -2.54 -4.25
CA ILE A 527 -11.72 -2.50 -4.37
C ILE A 527 -12.09 -2.10 -5.79
N GLN A 528 -12.61 -3.01 -6.60
CA GLN A 528 -13.04 -2.72 -7.97
C GLN A 528 -14.56 -2.79 -8.17
N VAL A 529 -15.32 -2.91 -7.07
CA VAL A 529 -16.77 -3.08 -7.10
C VAL A 529 -17.44 -2.10 -6.16
N ASN A 530 -18.75 -1.93 -6.34
CA ASN A 530 -19.53 -1.03 -5.52
C ASN A 530 -19.92 -1.65 -4.16
N GLY A 531 -20.15 -0.81 -3.15
CA GLY A 531 -20.74 -1.24 -1.88
C GLY A 531 -19.76 -1.97 -0.95
N VAL A 532 -18.61 -1.36 -0.67
CA VAL A 532 -17.58 -1.91 0.23
C VAL A 532 -17.34 -1.02 1.43
N THR A 533 -17.31 -1.60 2.63
CA THR A 533 -17.07 -0.90 3.89
C THR A 533 -15.83 -1.47 4.57
N MET A 534 -14.84 -0.61 4.86
CA MET A 534 -13.61 -0.94 5.59
C MET A 534 -13.55 -0.12 6.89
N ILE A 535 -13.61 -0.80 8.04
CA ILE A 535 -13.66 -0.15 9.34
C ILE A 535 -12.60 -0.71 10.30
N SER A 536 -11.87 0.16 10.99
CA SER A 536 -10.97 -0.22 12.09
C SER A 536 -9.87 -1.23 11.72
N ASN A 537 -9.41 -1.23 10.46
CA ASN A 537 -8.31 -2.10 10.02
C ASN A 537 -6.95 -1.43 10.27
N ARG A 538 -5.90 -2.24 10.46
CA ARG A 538 -4.50 -1.82 10.57
C ARG A 538 -3.73 -2.30 9.35
N ILE A 539 -3.12 -1.39 8.60
CA ILE A 539 -2.25 -1.69 7.47
C ILE A 539 -0.86 -1.16 7.80
N ASP A 540 0.12 -2.05 7.81
CA ASP A 540 1.51 -1.76 8.11
C ASP A 540 2.36 -2.05 6.86
N ASN A 541 3.03 -1.03 6.33
CA ASN A 541 3.96 -1.14 5.21
C ASN A 541 5.39 -1.31 5.74
N PRO A 542 5.94 -2.55 5.80
CA PRO A 542 7.26 -2.80 6.36
C PRO A 542 8.40 -2.50 5.38
N PHE A 543 8.09 -2.16 4.13
CA PHE A 543 9.08 -2.07 3.06
C PHE A 543 9.84 -0.74 3.11
N LEU A 544 11.17 -0.76 3.20
CA LEU A 544 12.00 0.47 3.13
C LEU A 544 13.17 0.22 2.17
N GLY A 545 12.96 0.50 0.89
CA GLY A 545 13.87 0.15 -0.20
C GLY A 545 13.96 -1.35 -0.48
N THR A 546 13.14 -2.18 0.19
CA THR A 546 13.22 -3.66 0.17
C THR A 546 12.15 -4.33 -0.69
N ASN A 547 11.35 -3.55 -1.43
CA ASN A 547 10.28 -4.07 -2.27
C ASN A 547 10.43 -3.57 -3.72
N PRO A 548 11.33 -4.19 -4.50
CA PRO A 548 11.46 -3.87 -5.91
C PRO A 548 10.34 -4.53 -6.73
N TYR A 549 10.04 -3.96 -7.90
CA TYR A 549 9.35 -4.72 -8.94
C TYR A 549 10.24 -5.86 -9.44
N VAL A 550 9.64 -7.01 -9.74
CA VAL A 550 10.38 -8.16 -10.26
C VAL A 550 10.62 -8.04 -11.75
N LEU A 551 9.60 -7.67 -12.53
CA LEU A 551 9.71 -7.63 -13.99
C LEU A 551 10.06 -6.25 -14.55
N ARG A 552 10.28 -5.25 -13.70
CA ARG A 552 10.64 -3.89 -14.15
C ARG A 552 12.11 -3.59 -13.89
N PRO A 553 12.79 -2.87 -14.79
CA PRO A 553 14.17 -2.43 -14.56
C PRO A 553 14.36 -1.72 -13.22
N ALA A 554 15.50 -1.98 -12.56
CA ALA A 554 15.90 -1.29 -11.35
C ALA A 554 15.94 0.24 -11.57
N GLY A 555 15.47 1.02 -10.59
CA GLY A 555 15.44 2.49 -10.64
C GLY A 555 14.10 3.11 -11.07
N ILE A 556 13.07 2.31 -11.37
CA ILE A 556 11.69 2.79 -11.58
C ILE A 556 10.94 2.98 -10.24
N ASP A 557 11.43 2.37 -9.16
CA ASP A 557 10.81 2.39 -7.85
C ASP A 557 10.90 3.77 -7.19
N THR A 558 9.83 4.54 -7.34
CA THR A 558 9.68 5.86 -6.69
C THR A 558 9.09 5.77 -5.29
N THR A 559 8.55 4.61 -4.88
CA THR A 559 7.92 4.37 -3.56
C THR A 559 8.00 2.88 -3.18
N ASP A 560 7.87 2.56 -1.89
CA ASP A 560 8.00 1.19 -1.38
C ASP A 560 6.79 0.30 -1.73
N MET A 561 5.59 0.88 -1.70
CA MET A 561 4.31 0.21 -1.99
C MET A 561 3.54 1.03 -3.02
N PHE A 562 2.67 0.40 -3.82
CA PHE A 562 1.79 1.18 -4.70
C PHE A 562 0.71 1.90 -3.88
N SER A 563 -0.07 1.16 -3.08
CA SER A 563 -1.12 1.75 -2.26
C SER A 563 -1.50 0.88 -1.08
N ALA A 564 -1.88 1.44 0.06
CA ALA A 564 -2.51 0.65 1.09
C ALA A 564 -3.92 0.22 0.66
N ILE A 565 -4.71 1.17 0.15
CA ILE A 565 -6.11 0.95 -0.27
C ILE A 565 -6.33 1.58 -1.65
N SER A 566 -6.67 0.78 -2.65
CA SER A 566 -7.12 1.27 -3.96
C SER A 566 -8.64 1.12 -4.10
N VAL A 567 -9.31 2.20 -4.54
CA VAL A 567 -10.76 2.33 -4.70
C VAL A 567 -11.09 2.67 -6.15
N TYR A 568 -11.66 1.70 -6.86
CA TYR A 568 -12.13 1.83 -8.24
C TYR A 568 -13.64 1.59 -8.37
N GLY A 569 -14.36 1.56 -7.24
CA GLY A 569 -15.82 1.40 -7.17
C GLY A 569 -16.51 2.52 -6.37
N SER A 570 -17.83 2.62 -6.52
CA SER A 570 -18.70 3.59 -5.84
C SER A 570 -19.28 3.03 -4.53
N ARG A 571 -19.86 3.89 -3.69
CA ARG A 571 -20.46 3.52 -2.39
C ARG A 571 -19.45 2.80 -1.50
N VAL A 572 -18.28 3.41 -1.37
CA VAL A 572 -17.16 2.87 -0.60
C VAL A 572 -16.94 3.71 0.64
N LYS A 573 -16.89 3.06 1.80
CA LYS A 573 -16.64 3.69 3.09
C LYS A 573 -15.34 3.16 3.71
N ILE A 574 -14.42 4.05 4.00
CA ILE A 574 -13.13 3.77 4.66
C ILE A 574 -13.12 4.59 5.95
N ALA A 575 -13.34 3.94 7.10
CA ALA A 575 -13.48 4.63 8.37
C ALA A 575 -12.59 4.08 9.49
N SER A 576 -11.99 4.97 10.29
CA SER A 576 -11.23 4.59 11.49
C SER A 576 -10.09 3.60 11.26
N ASN A 577 -9.53 3.53 10.04
CA ASN A 577 -8.40 2.65 9.72
C ASN A 577 -7.08 3.33 10.08
N GLN A 578 -6.06 2.52 10.40
CA GLN A 578 -4.70 2.96 10.64
C GLN A 578 -3.79 2.44 9.53
N LEU A 579 -3.22 3.34 8.73
CA LEU A 579 -2.22 3.06 7.72
C LEU A 579 -0.89 3.63 8.24
N SER A 580 0.07 2.74 8.46
CA SER A 580 1.38 3.03 9.05
C SER A 580 2.48 2.18 8.40
N GLY A 581 3.68 2.21 8.99
CA GLY A 581 4.83 1.42 8.56
C GLY A 581 6.05 2.30 8.32
N VAL A 582 7.18 1.68 8.02
CA VAL A 582 8.44 2.38 7.72
C VAL A 582 8.54 2.81 6.25
N GLY A 583 7.72 2.22 5.38
CA GLY A 583 7.71 2.48 3.95
C GLY A 583 6.87 3.64 3.46
N SER A 584 7.10 4.05 2.23
CA SER A 584 6.24 4.98 1.49
C SER A 584 5.29 4.27 0.53
N SER A 585 4.16 4.91 0.26
CA SER A 585 3.21 4.49 -0.77
C SER A 585 3.12 5.53 -1.88
N TYR A 586 2.99 5.12 -3.14
CA TYR A 586 2.69 6.05 -4.24
C TYR A 586 1.43 6.86 -3.95
N ALA A 587 0.36 6.18 -3.54
CA ALA A 587 -0.84 6.76 -2.99
C ALA A 587 -1.33 5.89 -1.83
N ALA A 588 -1.24 6.34 -0.57
CA ALA A 588 -1.66 5.50 0.56
C ALA A 588 -3.15 5.09 0.45
N VAL A 589 -4.01 6.03 0.04
CA VAL A 589 -5.35 5.75 -0.50
C VAL A 589 -5.43 6.28 -1.93
N ASP A 590 -5.65 5.37 -2.87
CA ASP A 590 -5.70 5.57 -4.31
C ASP A 590 -7.16 5.49 -4.79
N ILE A 591 -7.67 6.52 -5.47
CA ILE A 591 -9.09 6.60 -5.87
C ILE A 591 -9.21 6.89 -7.37
N GLY A 592 -9.84 5.96 -8.09
CA GLY A 592 -10.02 6.01 -9.54
C GLY A 592 -8.81 5.52 -10.32
N THR A 593 -8.96 5.38 -11.64
CA THR A 593 -7.91 4.85 -12.53
C THR A 593 -7.35 5.88 -13.50
N GLY A 594 -8.07 6.98 -13.74
CA GLY A 594 -7.56 8.13 -14.49
C GLY A 594 -8.63 9.06 -15.06
N PRO A 595 -8.18 10.09 -15.82
CA PRO A 595 -9.06 10.96 -16.59
C PRO A 595 -9.72 10.16 -17.73
N GLY A 596 -11.06 10.14 -17.77
CA GLY A 596 -11.84 9.45 -18.80
C GLY A 596 -12.78 8.36 -18.28
N ASP A 597 -12.56 7.90 -17.05
CA ASP A 597 -13.47 6.95 -16.39
C ASP A 597 -14.78 7.63 -15.97
N PRO A 598 -15.91 6.90 -15.93
CA PRO A 598 -17.14 7.39 -15.30
C PRO A 598 -16.89 7.86 -13.86
N PRO A 599 -17.48 8.98 -13.41
CA PRO A 599 -17.31 9.45 -12.05
C PRO A 599 -17.74 8.40 -11.02
N LEU A 600 -16.91 8.20 -9.99
CA LEU A 600 -17.31 7.40 -8.83
C LEU A 600 -18.31 8.17 -7.99
N GLU A 601 -19.18 7.47 -7.26
CA GLU A 601 -20.18 8.09 -6.39
C GLU A 601 -20.00 7.63 -4.93
N ASN A 602 -20.20 8.53 -3.97
CA ASN A 602 -20.29 8.21 -2.53
C ASN A 602 -19.04 7.51 -1.99
N VAL A 603 -17.90 8.16 -2.11
CA VAL A 603 -16.66 7.68 -1.48
C VAL A 603 -16.44 8.46 -0.19
N GLU A 604 -16.37 7.76 0.93
CA GLU A 604 -16.22 8.33 2.28
C GLU A 604 -14.91 7.87 2.93
N LEU A 605 -14.08 8.83 3.34
CA LEU A 605 -12.86 8.63 4.12
C LEU A 605 -13.02 9.37 5.45
N THR A 606 -13.28 8.66 6.54
CA THR A 606 -13.63 9.28 7.83
C THR A 606 -12.80 8.76 9.00
N GLY A 607 -12.18 9.65 9.78
CA GLY A 607 -11.53 9.25 11.03
C GLY A 607 -10.28 8.37 10.86
N ASN A 608 -9.67 8.30 9.67
CA ASN A 608 -8.52 7.43 9.42
C ASN A 608 -7.20 8.10 9.84
N GLN A 609 -6.25 7.30 10.29
CA GLN A 609 -4.84 7.68 10.42
C GLN A 609 -4.09 7.19 9.18
N ILE A 610 -3.55 8.11 8.38
CA ILE A 610 -2.91 7.83 7.09
C ILE A 610 -1.48 8.38 7.12
N ALA A 611 -0.51 7.50 7.34
CA ALA A 611 0.89 7.87 7.42
C ALA A 611 1.76 6.96 6.55
N ASN A 612 2.72 7.56 5.83
CA ASN A 612 3.90 6.84 5.36
C ASN A 612 4.99 6.88 6.44
N GLY A 613 6.06 6.11 6.26
CA GLY A 613 7.19 6.11 7.19
C GLY A 613 7.96 7.42 7.18
N ALA A 614 8.18 8.00 8.35
CA ALA A 614 8.92 9.27 8.52
C ALA A 614 10.36 9.22 8.02
N ALA A 615 10.96 8.02 7.99
CA ALA A 615 12.32 7.79 7.50
C ALA A 615 12.39 7.53 5.98
N SER A 616 11.26 7.22 5.32
CA SER A 616 11.26 6.93 3.89
C SER A 616 11.63 8.20 3.11
N ARG A 617 12.56 8.03 2.17
CA ARG A 617 13.04 9.09 1.26
C ARG A 617 12.55 8.88 -0.17
N LEU A 618 11.83 7.79 -0.43
CA LEU A 618 11.27 7.48 -1.73
C LEU A 618 10.02 8.31 -1.98
N GLY A 619 9.98 9.02 -3.10
CA GLY A 619 8.83 9.81 -3.51
C GLY A 619 8.87 10.22 -4.99
N PRO A 620 7.87 10.99 -5.44
CA PRO A 620 6.90 11.69 -4.60
C PRO A 620 5.68 10.82 -4.22
N ALA A 621 5.21 10.98 -2.98
CA ALA A 621 4.17 10.14 -2.37
C ALA A 621 2.91 10.94 -1.98
N SER A 622 1.73 10.45 -2.32
CA SER A 622 0.45 11.01 -1.89
C SER A 622 -0.16 10.20 -0.75
N LEU A 623 -0.78 10.85 0.24
CA LEU A 623 -1.53 10.12 1.27
C LEU A 623 -2.94 9.79 0.78
N ILE A 624 -3.65 10.74 0.20
CA ILE A 624 -4.87 10.49 -0.57
C ILE A 624 -4.67 11.03 -1.99
N ARG A 625 -4.97 10.21 -3.00
CA ARG A 625 -4.91 10.63 -4.40
C ARG A 625 -6.19 10.30 -5.16
N LEU A 626 -6.70 11.30 -5.88
CA LEU A 626 -7.85 11.18 -6.76
C LEU A 626 -7.40 11.29 -8.22
N HIS A 627 -7.53 10.20 -8.94
CA HIS A 627 -7.24 10.09 -10.38
C HIS A 627 -8.47 10.35 -11.25
N SER A 628 -9.67 10.10 -10.72
CA SER A 628 -10.94 10.25 -11.42
C SER A 628 -11.88 11.21 -10.67
N ALA A 629 -12.90 11.73 -11.36
CA ALA A 629 -13.93 12.53 -10.73
C ALA A 629 -14.72 11.68 -9.71
N VAL A 630 -15.03 12.28 -8.55
CA VAL A 630 -15.84 11.65 -7.51
C VAL A 630 -17.00 12.57 -7.15
N ARG A 631 -18.23 12.09 -7.31
CA ARG A 631 -19.46 12.76 -6.85
C ARG A 631 -19.68 12.48 -5.38
N ARG A 632 -19.86 13.54 -4.59
CA ARG A 632 -20.12 13.48 -3.15
C ARG A 632 -19.01 12.73 -2.41
N LEU A 633 -17.77 13.15 -2.68
CA LEU A 633 -16.59 12.74 -1.91
C LEU A 633 -16.66 13.34 -0.50
N THR A 634 -16.50 12.50 0.53
CA THR A 634 -16.41 12.95 1.92
C THR A 634 -15.04 12.59 2.49
N VAL A 635 -14.25 13.57 2.92
CA VAL A 635 -12.96 13.37 3.61
C VAL A 635 -13.02 14.15 4.92
N GLN A 636 -13.24 13.46 6.04
CA GLN A 636 -13.48 14.10 7.34
C GLN A 636 -12.70 13.46 8.49
N ASN A 637 -12.24 14.27 9.44
CA ASN A 637 -11.59 13.79 10.68
C ASN A 637 -10.37 12.88 10.45
N ASN A 638 -9.71 12.93 9.28
CA ASN A 638 -8.53 12.11 9.01
C ASN A 638 -7.26 12.81 9.50
N VAL A 639 -6.29 12.02 9.98
CA VAL A 639 -4.93 12.46 10.29
C VAL A 639 -4.00 11.98 9.19
N MET A 640 -3.24 12.89 8.58
CA MET A 640 -2.40 12.65 7.40
C MET A 640 -0.97 13.11 7.64
N GLN A 641 0.01 12.20 7.56
CA GLN A 641 1.42 12.48 7.86
C GLN A 641 2.44 11.86 6.89
N TYR A 642 3.57 12.53 6.69
CA TYR A 642 4.77 12.02 6.01
C TYR A 642 4.61 11.71 4.50
N GLY A 643 3.79 12.47 3.78
CA GLY A 643 3.68 12.43 2.32
C GLY A 643 4.26 13.67 1.63
N SER A 644 4.57 13.58 0.33
CA SER A 644 4.77 14.78 -0.49
C SER A 644 3.48 15.60 -0.57
N TRP A 645 2.33 14.89 -0.65
CA TRP A 645 1.01 15.49 -0.60
C TRP A 645 0.12 14.86 0.46
N GLY A 646 -0.61 15.68 1.22
CA GLY A 646 -1.72 15.21 2.04
C GLY A 646 -2.83 14.66 1.16
N MET A 647 -3.45 15.53 0.36
CA MET A 647 -4.42 15.13 -0.64
C MET A 647 -4.07 15.72 -2.00
N ARG A 648 -4.07 14.89 -3.05
CA ARG A 648 -3.80 15.31 -4.43
C ARG A 648 -4.96 14.88 -5.31
N CYS A 649 -5.54 15.83 -6.05
CA CYS A 649 -6.61 15.56 -6.99
C CYS A 649 -6.11 15.94 -8.37
N ASP A 650 -5.89 14.92 -9.20
CA ASP A 650 -5.57 15.09 -10.61
C ASP A 650 -6.84 15.47 -11.40
N VAL A 651 -8.02 15.09 -10.88
CA VAL A 651 -9.35 15.51 -11.36
C VAL A 651 -10.16 16.08 -10.18
N LEU A 652 -10.82 17.21 -10.39
CA LEU A 652 -11.63 17.85 -9.36
C LEU A 652 -12.86 16.99 -9.00
N PRO A 653 -13.15 16.76 -7.71
CA PRO A 653 -14.38 16.10 -7.30
C PRO A 653 -15.59 17.03 -7.40
N GLU A 654 -16.77 16.43 -7.57
CA GLU A 654 -18.06 17.12 -7.62
C GLU A 654 -18.69 17.11 -6.22
N GLN A 655 -19.00 18.30 -5.69
CA GLN A 655 -19.59 18.49 -4.36
C GLN A 655 -18.80 17.81 -3.22
N PRO A 656 -17.49 18.06 -3.09
CA PRO A 656 -16.70 17.46 -2.01
C PRO A 656 -17.06 18.07 -0.64
N VAL A 657 -16.96 17.24 0.39
CA VAL A 657 -17.03 17.65 1.79
C VAL A 657 -15.69 17.37 2.46
N TYR A 658 -14.99 18.44 2.86
CA TYR A 658 -13.74 18.37 3.61
C TYR A 658 -13.88 19.08 4.94
N SER A 659 -13.76 18.35 6.06
CA SER A 659 -13.83 18.97 7.39
C SER A 659 -12.94 18.26 8.41
N ALA A 660 -12.37 19.03 9.35
CA ALA A 660 -11.65 18.53 10.51
C ALA A 660 -10.50 17.53 10.22
N ASN A 661 -9.90 17.57 9.03
CA ASN A 661 -8.70 16.77 8.74
C ASN A 661 -7.44 17.47 9.30
N THR A 662 -6.56 16.71 9.94
CA THR A 662 -5.24 17.16 10.39
C THR A 662 -4.18 16.71 9.40
N VAL A 663 -3.48 17.65 8.79
CA VAL A 663 -2.39 17.36 7.84
C VAL A 663 -1.10 17.98 8.36
N SER A 664 -0.07 17.16 8.59
CA SER A 664 1.21 17.62 9.16
C SER A 664 2.38 16.85 8.55
N SER A 665 3.59 17.39 8.60
CA SER A 665 4.79 16.71 8.06
C SER A 665 4.64 16.30 6.59
N VAL A 666 3.99 17.15 5.78
CA VAL A 666 3.86 16.99 4.33
C VAL A 666 4.43 18.21 3.60
N THR A 667 4.90 18.04 2.37
CA THR A 667 5.41 19.17 1.57
C THR A 667 4.27 20.08 1.10
N THR A 668 3.19 19.49 0.58
CA THR A 668 2.03 20.22 0.07
C THR A 668 0.73 19.61 0.63
N PRO A 669 0.04 20.26 1.58
CA PRO A 669 -1.13 19.67 2.23
C PRO A 669 -2.25 19.26 1.27
N TYR A 670 -2.56 20.11 0.28
CA TYR A 670 -3.58 19.84 -0.72
C TYR A 670 -3.07 20.24 -2.11
N GLN A 671 -3.39 19.50 -3.17
CA GLN A 671 -3.10 19.91 -4.54
C GLN A 671 -4.29 19.60 -5.44
N GLY A 672 -4.79 20.61 -6.16
CA GLY A 672 -5.84 20.42 -7.17
C GLY A 672 -7.22 20.02 -6.63
N CYS A 673 -7.41 19.97 -5.30
CA CYS A 673 -8.60 19.38 -4.69
C CYS A 673 -9.72 20.35 -4.29
N LEU A 674 -9.46 21.65 -4.30
CA LEU A 674 -10.43 22.65 -3.84
C LEU A 674 -11.36 23.05 -4.99
N PRO A 675 -12.69 22.90 -4.84
CA PRO A 675 -13.62 23.40 -5.84
C PRO A 675 -13.54 24.93 -5.92
N ALA A 676 -13.86 25.47 -7.09
CA ALA A 676 -14.01 26.90 -7.28
C ALA A 676 -15.16 27.42 -6.37
N PRO A 677 -14.97 28.50 -5.60
CA PRO A 677 -16.04 29.08 -4.82
C PRO A 677 -17.07 29.76 -5.72
N ALA A 678 -18.34 29.79 -5.32
CA ALA A 678 -19.31 30.68 -5.95
C ALA A 678 -19.22 32.08 -5.30
N VAL A 679 -19.26 33.13 -6.11
CA VAL A 679 -19.16 34.52 -5.65
C VAL A 679 -20.46 35.24 -6.00
N GLY A 680 -21.15 35.76 -4.98
CA GLY A 680 -22.33 36.60 -5.14
C GLY A 680 -22.04 38.06 -4.80
N SER A 681 -22.63 38.99 -5.55
CA SER A 681 -22.65 40.43 -5.24
C SER A 681 -23.71 41.16 -6.08
N ALA A 682 -23.87 42.47 -5.84
CA ALA A 682 -24.55 43.38 -6.75
C ALA A 682 -23.81 43.51 -8.10
N ASN A 683 -24.52 43.93 -9.15
CA ASN A 683 -23.99 44.08 -10.52
C ASN A 683 -22.93 45.20 -10.67
N ALA A 684 -22.77 46.07 -9.68
CA ALA A 684 -21.87 47.21 -9.68
C ALA A 684 -21.11 47.29 -8.34
N LEU A 685 -19.80 47.53 -8.40
CA LEU A 685 -18.88 47.60 -7.26
C LEU A 685 -18.26 49.00 -7.17
N SER A 686 -18.06 49.55 -5.98
CA SER A 686 -17.36 50.79 -5.74
C SER A 686 -15.90 50.68 -6.21
N HIS A 687 -15.47 51.60 -7.08
CA HIS A 687 -14.07 51.69 -7.51
C HIS A 687 -13.09 52.00 -6.35
N LEU A 688 -13.60 52.53 -5.23
CA LEU A 688 -12.83 52.78 -4.00
C LEU A 688 -12.60 51.50 -3.18
N GLY A 689 -13.29 50.41 -3.52
CA GLY A 689 -13.31 49.17 -2.74
C GLY A 689 -14.21 49.26 -1.51
N GLY A 690 -14.17 48.20 -0.70
CA GLY A 690 -14.91 48.07 0.55
C GLY A 690 -16.26 47.34 0.42
N ASP A 691 -16.69 46.97 -0.80
CA ASP A 691 -17.94 46.24 -0.97
C ASP A 691 -17.79 44.78 -0.52
N PRO A 692 -18.76 44.26 0.24
CA PRO A 692 -18.75 42.86 0.64
C PRO A 692 -19.12 41.96 -0.54
N LEU A 693 -18.25 41.00 -0.86
CA LEU A 693 -18.56 39.85 -1.69
C LEU A 693 -18.94 38.67 -0.79
N THR A 694 -20.06 38.03 -1.09
CA THR A 694 -20.45 36.80 -0.43
C THR A 694 -19.85 35.64 -1.18
N VAL A 695 -19.08 34.81 -0.49
CA VAL A 695 -18.41 33.66 -1.08
C VAL A 695 -19.07 32.41 -0.51
N THR A 696 -19.72 31.64 -1.37
CA THR A 696 -20.41 30.40 -1.02
C THR A 696 -19.62 29.19 -1.48
N GLY A 697 -19.56 28.16 -0.66
CA GLY A 697 -18.83 26.92 -0.91
C GLY A 697 -19.15 25.88 0.16
N THR A 698 -18.26 24.91 0.37
CA THR A 698 -18.42 23.87 1.40
C THR A 698 -17.15 23.73 2.25
N GLY A 699 -17.34 23.29 3.50
CA GLY A 699 -16.23 22.93 4.39
C GLY A 699 -15.40 24.13 4.84
N PHE A 700 -15.99 25.31 5.00
CA PHE A 700 -15.32 26.47 5.57
C PHE A 700 -15.14 26.38 7.10
N GLY A 701 -15.78 25.41 7.75
CA GLY A 701 -15.72 25.16 9.19
C GLY A 701 -17.10 25.24 9.81
N ALA A 702 -17.60 24.12 10.36
CA ALA A 702 -18.86 24.05 11.08
C ALA A 702 -18.86 24.86 12.40
N THR A 703 -17.68 25.15 12.93
CA THR A 703 -17.47 26.01 14.11
C THR A 703 -16.37 27.04 13.81
N LEU A 704 -16.32 28.11 14.62
CA LEU A 704 -15.27 29.13 14.50
C LEU A 704 -13.86 28.55 14.70
N GLU A 705 -13.72 27.56 15.57
CA GLU A 705 -12.47 26.84 15.81
C GLU A 705 -12.06 26.04 14.57
N ALA A 706 -13.00 25.31 13.95
CA ALA A 706 -12.75 24.59 12.71
C ALA A 706 -12.36 25.53 11.54
N PHE A 707 -12.99 26.71 11.46
CA PHE A 707 -12.60 27.74 10.50
C PHE A 707 -11.16 28.23 10.72
N ARG A 708 -10.78 28.51 11.97
CA ARG A 708 -9.40 28.93 12.30
C ARG A 708 -8.38 27.84 11.93
N ALA A 709 -8.69 26.58 12.22
CA ALA A 709 -7.84 25.44 11.87
C ALA A 709 -7.71 25.26 10.35
N ALA A 710 -8.72 25.62 9.57
CA ALA A 710 -8.68 25.53 8.10
C ALA A 710 -7.73 26.55 7.46
N GLN A 711 -7.30 27.60 8.17
CA GLN A 711 -6.38 28.64 7.68
C GLN A 711 -6.78 29.18 6.30
N ILE A 712 -8.06 29.52 6.14
CA ILE A 712 -8.58 30.03 4.87
C ILE A 712 -8.10 31.48 4.68
N THR A 713 -7.52 31.75 3.52
CA THR A 713 -7.13 33.10 3.08
C THR A 713 -7.83 33.43 1.76
N ALA A 714 -7.98 34.71 1.45
CA ALA A 714 -8.59 35.15 0.21
C ALA A 714 -7.77 36.26 -0.45
N LYS A 715 -7.77 36.25 -1.78
CA LYS A 715 -7.33 37.36 -2.62
C LYS A 715 -8.48 37.81 -3.50
N VAL A 716 -8.65 39.12 -3.64
CA VAL A 716 -9.60 39.73 -4.59
C VAL A 716 -8.79 40.63 -5.51
N ALA A 717 -8.90 40.43 -6.83
CA ALA A 717 -8.03 41.04 -7.84
C ALA A 717 -6.52 40.88 -7.53
N GLY A 718 -6.13 39.74 -6.96
CA GLY A 718 -4.75 39.46 -6.55
C GLY A 718 -4.31 40.10 -5.22
N VAL A 719 -5.13 40.97 -4.63
CA VAL A 719 -4.86 41.64 -3.35
C VAL A 719 -5.39 40.81 -2.18
N SER A 720 -4.56 40.52 -1.19
CA SER A 720 -4.98 39.82 0.03
C SER A 720 -6.05 40.61 0.78
N THR A 721 -7.13 39.95 1.18
CA THR A 721 -8.25 40.56 1.91
C THR A 721 -8.62 39.72 3.13
N ALA A 722 -9.23 40.36 4.13
CA ALA A 722 -9.69 39.68 5.33
C ALA A 722 -10.87 38.76 5.00
N VAL A 723 -10.85 37.55 5.55
CA VAL A 723 -11.94 36.59 5.43
C VAL A 723 -12.78 36.61 6.69
N THR A 724 -14.05 36.96 6.56
CA THR A 724 -15.02 36.88 7.64
C THR A 724 -15.79 35.57 7.53
N TRP A 725 -15.71 34.72 8.56
CA TRP A 725 -16.50 33.50 8.64
C TRP A 725 -17.95 33.80 9.00
N VAL A 726 -18.89 33.23 8.24
CA VAL A 726 -20.33 33.32 8.53
C VAL A 726 -20.84 31.97 9.03
N ASN A 727 -20.56 30.90 8.28
CA ASN A 727 -20.85 29.51 8.64
C ASN A 727 -20.03 28.55 7.73
N ASP A 728 -20.25 27.24 7.83
CA ASP A 728 -19.52 26.22 7.05
C ASP A 728 -19.61 26.36 5.53
N THR A 729 -20.60 27.10 5.03
CA THR A 729 -20.86 27.25 3.60
C THR A 729 -20.71 28.68 3.09
N THR A 730 -20.52 29.64 3.99
CA THR A 730 -20.52 31.07 3.65
C THR A 730 -19.36 31.82 4.31
N LEU A 731 -18.63 32.58 3.48
CA LEU A 731 -17.64 33.58 3.89
C LEU A 731 -18.02 34.95 3.34
N ARG A 732 -17.50 36.01 3.95
CA ARG A 732 -17.50 37.37 3.39
C ARG A 732 -16.08 37.86 3.21
N VAL A 733 -15.82 38.48 2.07
CA VAL A 733 -14.57 39.18 1.76
C VAL A 733 -14.90 40.57 1.24
N THR A 734 -13.96 41.51 1.29
CA THR A 734 -14.17 42.87 0.74
C THR A 734 -13.39 43.08 -0.54
N THR A 735 -13.97 43.82 -1.48
CA THR A 735 -13.29 44.27 -2.70
C THR A 735 -12.21 45.29 -2.35
N PRO A 736 -11.02 45.24 -2.99
CA PRO A 736 -10.08 46.35 -2.96
C PRO A 736 -10.55 47.47 -3.90
N ALA A 737 -9.86 48.60 -3.91
CA ALA A 737 -10.01 49.60 -4.96
C ALA A 737 -9.63 49.00 -6.33
N GLY A 738 -10.27 49.43 -7.40
CA GLY A 738 -10.08 48.88 -8.73
C GLY A 738 -10.42 49.84 -9.86
N ALA A 739 -9.90 49.55 -11.06
CA ALA A 739 -10.11 50.38 -12.24
C ALA A 739 -11.53 50.22 -12.78
N LEU A 740 -12.12 51.32 -13.24
CA LEU A 740 -13.48 51.34 -13.79
C LEU A 740 -13.67 50.32 -14.92
N GLY A 741 -14.83 49.64 -14.92
CA GLY A 741 -15.20 48.63 -15.90
C GLY A 741 -14.53 47.27 -15.73
N THR A 742 -13.48 47.16 -14.90
CA THR A 742 -12.81 45.88 -14.63
C THR A 742 -13.61 45.00 -13.68
N GLN A 743 -13.45 43.68 -13.84
CA GLN A 743 -14.12 42.67 -13.03
C GLN A 743 -13.09 42.01 -12.11
N PRO A 744 -13.18 42.17 -10.77
CA PRO A 744 -12.23 41.54 -9.87
C PRO A 744 -12.45 40.02 -9.84
N SER A 745 -11.37 39.25 -9.79
CA SER A 745 -11.44 37.81 -9.51
C SER A 745 -11.25 37.54 -8.02
N VAL A 746 -12.01 36.61 -7.47
CA VAL A 746 -11.86 36.11 -6.10
C VAL A 746 -11.14 34.78 -6.15
N THR A 747 -10.16 34.62 -5.27
CA THR A 747 -9.40 33.40 -5.12
C THR A 747 -9.32 33.05 -3.65
N LEU A 748 -9.82 31.88 -3.26
CA LEU A 748 -9.64 31.35 -1.91
C LEU A 748 -8.41 30.46 -1.87
N ALA A 749 -7.73 30.40 -0.73
CA ALA A 749 -6.73 29.39 -0.45
C ALA A 749 -6.95 28.77 0.93
N ARG A 750 -6.65 27.48 1.07
CA ARG A 750 -6.73 26.72 2.33
C ARG A 750 -5.38 26.06 2.60
N GLY A 751 -4.75 26.36 3.74
CA GLY A 751 -3.42 25.82 4.06
C GLY A 751 -2.37 26.10 2.97
N GLY A 752 -2.43 27.29 2.34
CA GLY A 752 -1.52 27.70 1.27
C GLY A 752 -1.91 27.26 -0.15
N VAL A 753 -3.01 26.52 -0.31
CA VAL A 753 -3.42 25.92 -1.59
C VAL A 753 -4.58 26.67 -2.18
N THR A 754 -4.40 27.17 -3.41
CA THR A 754 -5.28 28.11 -4.09
C THR A 754 -6.36 27.38 -4.91
N ALA A 755 -7.63 27.70 -4.68
CA ALA A 755 -8.75 27.29 -5.54
C ALA A 755 -8.71 28.05 -6.88
N PRO A 756 -9.36 27.55 -7.95
CA PRO A 756 -9.50 28.31 -9.19
C PRO A 756 -10.08 29.71 -8.95
N ALA A 757 -9.54 30.72 -9.64
CA ALA A 757 -10.02 32.08 -9.52
C ALA A 757 -11.39 32.24 -10.17
N VAL A 758 -12.32 32.91 -9.50
CA VAL A 758 -13.70 33.09 -9.95
C VAL A 758 -14.00 34.58 -10.12
N PRO A 759 -14.48 35.03 -11.29
CA PRO A 759 -14.84 36.43 -11.48
C PRO A 759 -16.02 36.81 -10.57
N ALA A 760 -15.93 37.94 -9.88
CA ALA A 760 -17.06 38.51 -9.16
C ALA A 760 -18.17 38.91 -10.16
N PRO A 761 -19.46 38.76 -9.85
CA PRO A 761 -20.54 39.10 -10.78
C PRO A 761 -20.53 40.57 -11.23
N GLY A 762 -20.18 41.49 -10.33
CA GLY A 762 -20.15 42.93 -10.61
C GLY A 762 -18.83 43.45 -11.19
N ARG A 763 -18.89 44.62 -11.83
CA ARG A 763 -17.72 45.39 -12.29
C ARG A 763 -17.55 46.65 -11.46
N TYR A 764 -16.31 47.15 -11.34
CA TYR A 764 -16.05 48.44 -10.70
C TYR A 764 -16.73 49.57 -11.48
N ALA A 765 -17.52 50.37 -10.77
CA ALA A 765 -18.46 51.32 -11.30
C ALA A 765 -17.99 52.76 -11.08
N ALA A 766 -18.37 53.62 -12.02
CA ALA A 766 -18.30 55.07 -11.85
C ALA A 766 -19.16 55.49 -10.65
N THR A 767 -18.80 56.57 -9.95
CA THR A 767 -19.54 56.99 -8.74
C THR A 767 -19.55 58.50 -8.60
N VAL A 768 -20.68 59.07 -8.20
CA VAL A 768 -20.76 60.47 -7.72
C VAL A 768 -20.59 60.46 -6.21
N THR A 769 -19.67 61.25 -5.69
CA THR A 769 -19.27 61.24 -4.28
C THR A 769 -19.85 62.41 -3.48
N SER A 770 -20.01 63.59 -4.08
CA SER A 770 -20.60 64.74 -3.39
C SER A 770 -21.12 65.83 -4.33
N PRO A 771 -22.30 66.41 -4.07
CA PRO A 771 -22.73 67.67 -4.67
C PRO A 771 -22.28 68.89 -3.85
N SER A 772 -22.02 70.03 -4.49
CA SER A 772 -21.67 71.28 -3.80
C SER A 772 -22.84 71.95 -3.06
N ALA A 773 -24.08 71.52 -3.31
CA ALA A 773 -25.29 71.99 -2.64
C ALA A 773 -26.37 70.91 -2.66
N THR A 774 -27.11 70.75 -1.56
CA THR A 774 -28.23 69.81 -1.42
C THR A 774 -29.59 70.52 -1.46
N ALA A 775 -29.65 71.83 -1.19
CA ALA A 775 -30.85 72.67 -1.29
C ALA A 775 -30.77 73.59 -2.52
N VAL A 776 -31.84 73.64 -3.32
CA VAL A 776 -31.86 74.27 -4.66
C VAL A 776 -33.06 75.21 -4.80
N ARG A 777 -32.89 76.36 -5.44
CA ARG A 777 -33.95 77.38 -5.60
C ARG A 777 -35.09 76.92 -6.51
N LEU A 778 -36.32 77.31 -6.16
CA LEU A 778 -37.55 77.12 -6.93
C LEU A 778 -37.48 77.60 -8.39
N SER A 779 -36.81 78.72 -8.64
CA SER A 779 -36.69 79.33 -9.98
C SER A 779 -35.82 78.53 -10.96
N GLY A 780 -35.17 77.45 -10.51
CA GLY A 780 -34.15 76.76 -11.29
C GLY A 780 -32.89 77.61 -11.50
N GLY A 781 -32.01 77.15 -12.39
CA GLY A 781 -30.82 77.88 -12.80
C GLY A 781 -29.64 77.83 -11.82
N VAL A 782 -29.78 77.07 -10.73
CA VAL A 782 -28.68 76.78 -9.81
C VAL A 782 -27.74 75.76 -10.44
N SER A 783 -26.46 76.11 -10.49
CA SER A 783 -25.40 75.21 -10.89
C SER A 783 -24.88 74.44 -9.67
N VAL A 784 -24.89 73.12 -9.75
CA VAL A 784 -24.35 72.24 -8.72
C VAL A 784 -23.11 71.53 -9.28
N ASN A 785 -22.01 71.62 -8.54
CA ASN A 785 -20.81 70.87 -8.87
C ASN A 785 -20.97 69.44 -8.35
N LEU A 786 -20.81 68.48 -9.25
CA LEU A 786 -20.72 67.06 -8.93
C LEU A 786 -19.25 66.67 -8.89
N GLN A 787 -18.84 66.02 -7.79
CA GLN A 787 -17.57 65.30 -7.73
C GLN A 787 -17.82 63.81 -7.87
N GLY A 788 -16.89 63.12 -8.52
CA GLY A 788 -16.99 61.69 -8.76
C GLY A 788 -15.86 61.17 -9.64
N ILE A 789 -16.14 60.11 -10.39
CA ILE A 789 -15.28 59.56 -11.43
C ILE A 789 -16.14 58.96 -12.55
N GLY A 790 -15.64 58.92 -13.79
CA GLY A 790 -16.35 58.36 -14.94
C GLY A 790 -17.23 59.36 -15.67
N PHE A 791 -17.04 60.66 -15.45
CA PHE A 791 -17.77 61.70 -16.17
C PHE A 791 -17.19 61.96 -17.56
N ARG A 792 -15.91 61.65 -17.80
CA ARG A 792 -15.31 61.87 -19.11
C ARG A 792 -16.03 61.01 -20.14
N ASP A 793 -16.46 61.65 -21.22
CA ASP A 793 -17.21 61.02 -22.32
C ASP A 793 -18.53 60.34 -21.91
N SER A 794 -19.03 60.66 -20.72
CA SER A 794 -20.37 60.25 -20.29
C SER A 794 -21.47 60.89 -21.14
N THR A 795 -22.58 60.18 -21.26
CA THR A 795 -23.75 60.54 -22.07
C THR A 795 -25.04 60.27 -21.30
N GLY A 796 -26.20 60.59 -21.90
CA GLY A 796 -27.51 60.24 -21.31
C GLY A 796 -27.75 60.86 -19.93
N TRP A 797 -27.22 62.07 -19.70
CA TRP A 797 -27.39 62.78 -18.44
C TRP A 797 -28.86 63.17 -18.23
N VAL A 798 -29.37 62.85 -17.05
CA VAL A 798 -30.74 63.15 -16.64
C VAL A 798 -30.78 63.56 -15.17
N ILE A 799 -31.83 64.28 -14.80
CA ILE A 799 -32.30 64.37 -13.41
C ILE A 799 -33.52 63.49 -13.25
N ARG A 800 -33.51 62.59 -12.27
CA ARG A 800 -34.66 61.75 -11.89
C ARG A 800 -35.34 62.33 -10.64
N GLY A 801 -36.66 62.44 -10.66
CA GLY A 801 -37.50 62.93 -9.57
C GLY A 801 -38.98 62.64 -9.87
N ALA A 802 -39.88 63.61 -9.66
CA ALA A 802 -41.29 63.50 -10.06
C ALA A 802 -41.47 63.26 -11.58
N ALA A 803 -40.57 63.84 -12.39
CA ALA A 803 -40.40 63.54 -13.81
C ALA A 803 -38.89 63.36 -14.13
N THR A 804 -38.57 62.64 -15.20
CA THR A 804 -37.19 62.53 -15.69
C THR A 804 -36.90 63.65 -16.67
N VAL A 805 -35.94 64.52 -16.35
CA VAL A 805 -35.53 65.66 -17.20
C VAL A 805 -34.19 65.33 -17.87
N GLN A 806 -34.13 65.43 -19.19
CA GLN A 806 -32.89 65.28 -19.95
C GLN A 806 -32.00 66.52 -19.79
N LEU A 807 -30.71 66.29 -19.54
CA LEU A 807 -29.72 67.35 -19.40
C LEU A 807 -28.84 67.38 -20.67
N PRO A 808 -29.03 68.34 -21.58
CA PRO A 808 -28.14 68.48 -22.73
C PRO A 808 -26.72 68.82 -22.26
N ARG A 809 -25.74 68.14 -22.87
CA ARG A 809 -24.32 68.40 -22.61
C ARG A 809 -23.89 69.62 -23.42
N VAL A 810 -23.28 70.60 -22.77
CA VAL A 810 -22.71 71.81 -23.40
C VAL A 810 -21.19 71.85 -23.17
N ALA A 811 -20.46 72.62 -23.97
CA ALA A 811 -19.00 72.56 -24.02
C ALA A 811 -18.34 73.44 -22.95
N THR A 812 -18.98 74.56 -22.56
CA THR A 812 -18.39 75.54 -21.63
C THR A 812 -19.36 75.95 -20.52
N LEU A 813 -18.81 76.40 -19.38
CA LEU A 813 -19.62 76.97 -18.29
C LEU A 813 -20.43 78.21 -18.75
N THR A 814 -19.90 78.97 -19.71
CA THR A 814 -20.60 80.11 -20.32
C THR A 814 -21.84 79.66 -21.07
N GLU A 815 -21.74 78.61 -21.90
CA GLU A 815 -22.90 78.03 -22.59
C GLU A 815 -23.92 77.46 -21.60
N LEU A 816 -23.44 76.82 -20.52
CA LEU A 816 -24.32 76.31 -19.46
C LEU A 816 -25.13 77.41 -18.80
N SER A 817 -24.54 78.59 -18.59
CA SER A 817 -25.25 79.74 -18.03
C SER A 817 -26.41 80.22 -18.92
N GLY A 818 -26.31 80.02 -20.24
CA GLY A 818 -27.32 80.45 -21.23
C GLY A 818 -28.48 79.46 -21.47
N VAL A 819 -28.40 78.22 -20.97
CA VAL A 819 -29.47 77.21 -21.13
C VAL A 819 -30.30 77.05 -19.85
N PRO A 820 -31.60 76.69 -19.94
CA PRO A 820 -32.46 76.54 -18.76
C PRO A 820 -32.06 75.35 -17.88
N ALA A 821 -31.53 74.28 -18.46
CA ALA A 821 -30.93 73.13 -17.77
C ALA A 821 -29.90 72.46 -18.68
N GLY A 822 -28.87 71.85 -18.10
CA GLY A 822 -27.81 71.19 -18.86
C GLY A 822 -26.66 70.71 -17.99
N VAL A 823 -25.64 70.14 -18.62
CA VAL A 823 -24.43 69.69 -17.94
C VAL A 823 -23.17 70.11 -18.70
N VAL A 824 -22.16 70.55 -17.97
CA VAL A 824 -20.78 70.68 -18.46
C VAL A 824 -19.93 69.66 -17.75
N VAL A 825 -19.31 68.76 -18.51
CA VAL A 825 -18.30 67.84 -17.98
C VAL A 825 -16.95 68.56 -18.02
N LEU A 826 -16.43 68.96 -16.86
CA LEU A 826 -15.16 69.69 -16.74
C LEU A 826 -13.95 68.76 -16.83
N GLY A 827 -14.14 67.49 -16.50
CA GLY A 827 -13.13 66.45 -16.56
C GLY A 827 -13.73 65.12 -16.13
N ASP A 828 -12.88 64.11 -15.92
CA ASP A 828 -13.39 62.79 -15.52
C ASP A 828 -13.97 62.76 -14.10
N THR A 829 -13.52 63.68 -13.24
CA THR A 829 -13.88 63.72 -11.82
C THR A 829 -14.79 64.87 -11.42
N SER A 830 -15.09 65.78 -12.35
CA SER A 830 -15.89 66.98 -12.08
C SER A 830 -16.84 67.30 -13.22
N ALA A 831 -18.11 67.53 -12.87
CA ALA A 831 -19.13 68.03 -13.77
C ALA A 831 -19.96 69.10 -13.08
N VAL A 832 -20.46 70.07 -13.84
CA VAL A 832 -21.38 71.10 -13.35
C VAL A 832 -22.73 70.87 -13.99
N VAL A 833 -23.73 70.64 -13.15
CA VAL A 833 -25.11 70.42 -13.58
C VAL A 833 -25.91 71.66 -13.27
N LYS A 834 -26.51 72.28 -14.28
CA LYS A 834 -27.49 73.35 -14.10
C LYS A 834 -28.88 72.72 -14.00
N LEU A 835 -29.49 72.87 -12.84
CA LEU A 835 -30.77 72.24 -12.54
C LEU A 835 -31.92 73.01 -13.20
N PRO A 836 -32.94 72.30 -13.73
CA PRO A 836 -34.16 72.92 -14.22
C PRO A 836 -34.94 73.59 -13.08
N PRO A 837 -35.96 74.41 -13.38
CA PRO A 837 -36.97 74.80 -12.40
C PRO A 837 -37.60 73.57 -11.72
N ALA A 838 -38.00 73.72 -10.47
CA ALA A 838 -38.70 72.66 -9.75
C ALA A 838 -40.03 72.33 -10.47
N PRO A 839 -40.36 71.05 -10.68
CA PRO A 839 -41.72 70.66 -11.06
C PRO A 839 -42.74 71.17 -10.04
N ASP A 840 -43.83 71.77 -10.53
CA ASP A 840 -45.01 72.16 -9.77
C ASP A 840 -46.22 71.54 -10.48
N THR A 841 -46.49 70.26 -10.18
CA THR A 841 -47.57 69.52 -10.82
C THR A 841 -48.94 69.91 -10.27
N THR A 842 -48.99 70.55 -9.10
CA THR A 842 -50.19 71.06 -8.42
C THR A 842 -50.57 72.47 -8.87
N GLY A 843 -49.64 73.23 -9.47
CA GLY A 843 -49.82 74.62 -9.89
C GLY A 843 -49.97 75.60 -8.72
N ASP A 844 -49.54 75.22 -7.51
CA ASP A 844 -49.73 76.00 -6.28
C ASP A 844 -48.55 76.92 -5.96
N GLY A 845 -47.55 76.99 -6.86
CA GLY A 845 -46.35 77.79 -6.68
C GLY A 845 -45.36 77.21 -5.67
N LEU A 846 -45.61 75.98 -5.21
CA LEU A 846 -44.71 75.21 -4.36
C LEU A 846 -44.06 74.08 -5.17
N PRO A 847 -42.82 73.69 -4.88
CA PRO A 847 -42.18 72.59 -5.58
C PRO A 847 -42.82 71.27 -5.17
N ASP A 848 -42.97 70.35 -6.11
CA ASP A 848 -43.36 68.98 -5.81
C ASP A 848 -42.42 68.40 -4.74
N PRO A 849 -42.94 67.90 -3.60
CA PRO A 849 -42.11 67.37 -2.54
C PRO A 849 -41.38 66.12 -3.03
N GLY A 850 -40.05 66.14 -2.97
CA GLY A 850 -39.26 65.01 -3.43
C GLY A 850 -37.75 65.27 -3.47
N ALA A 851 -37.00 64.18 -3.54
CA ALA A 851 -35.56 64.22 -3.77
C ALA A 851 -35.26 63.93 -5.25
N TYR A 852 -34.38 64.74 -5.84
CA TYR A 852 -33.96 64.63 -7.23
C TYR A 852 -32.52 64.11 -7.29
N THR A 853 -32.24 63.21 -8.24
CA THR A 853 -30.95 62.53 -8.35
C THR A 853 -30.41 62.59 -9.78
N PRO A 854 -29.16 63.03 -10.01
CA PRO A 854 -28.55 63.00 -11.33
C PRO A 854 -28.17 61.57 -11.72
N ALA A 855 -28.49 61.18 -12.94
CA ALA A 855 -28.04 59.90 -13.51
C ALA A 855 -27.41 60.13 -14.88
N PHE A 856 -26.46 59.28 -15.25
CA PHE A 856 -25.77 59.33 -16.53
C PHE A 856 -25.31 57.93 -16.93
N THR A 857 -24.91 57.80 -18.19
CA THR A 857 -24.28 56.61 -18.74
C THR A 857 -22.78 56.90 -18.91
N PRO A 858 -21.89 56.27 -18.12
CA PRO A 858 -20.45 56.38 -18.31
C PRO A 858 -20.00 55.87 -19.69
N ALA A 859 -18.84 56.31 -20.15
CA ALA A 859 -18.27 55.86 -21.41
C ALA A 859 -18.03 54.34 -21.42
N GLY A 860 -18.16 53.72 -22.60
CA GLY A 860 -17.87 52.29 -22.80
C GLY A 860 -18.81 51.30 -22.09
N GLY A 861 -19.95 51.76 -21.56
CA GLY A 861 -20.93 50.89 -20.89
C GLY A 861 -20.53 50.47 -19.46
N VAL A 862 -19.60 51.20 -18.84
CA VAL A 862 -19.22 51.00 -17.43
C VAL A 862 -20.45 51.22 -16.53
N PRO A 863 -20.72 50.37 -15.53
CA PRO A 863 -21.82 50.58 -14.59
C PRO A 863 -21.59 51.85 -13.75
N TYR A 864 -22.67 52.43 -13.24
CA TYR A 864 -22.63 53.61 -12.39
C TYR A 864 -23.34 53.36 -11.05
N LEU A 865 -22.71 53.80 -9.96
CA LEU A 865 -23.23 53.75 -8.60
C LEU A 865 -23.55 55.16 -8.11
N MET A 866 -24.72 55.30 -7.49
CA MET A 866 -25.16 56.54 -6.91
C MET A 866 -25.46 56.39 -5.42
N PRO A 867 -24.65 56.96 -4.53
CA PRO A 867 -24.89 56.92 -3.09
C PRO A 867 -26.19 57.63 -2.71
N ALA A 868 -26.92 57.09 -1.73
CA ALA A 868 -28.23 57.61 -1.33
C ALA A 868 -28.20 59.05 -0.78
N ASN A 869 -27.04 59.51 -0.31
CA ASN A 869 -26.79 60.86 0.18
C ASN A 869 -26.54 61.89 -0.94
N VAL A 870 -26.42 61.47 -2.20
CA VAL A 870 -26.33 62.37 -3.35
C VAL A 870 -27.74 62.65 -3.86
N ARG A 871 -28.43 63.59 -3.21
CA ARG A 871 -29.78 64.04 -3.54
C ARG A 871 -29.86 65.55 -3.51
N PHE A 872 -30.73 66.10 -4.35
CA PHE A 872 -31.13 67.50 -4.32
C PHE A 872 -32.56 67.60 -3.80
N THR A 873 -32.82 68.57 -2.94
CA THR A 873 -34.15 68.96 -2.51
C THR A 873 -34.36 70.41 -2.93
N TYR A 874 -35.47 70.69 -3.65
CA TYR A 874 -35.85 72.07 -3.89
C TYR A 874 -36.38 72.68 -2.59
N SER A 875 -36.00 73.92 -2.31
CA SER A 875 -36.32 74.66 -1.09
C SER A 875 -36.82 76.07 -1.40
#